data_AF-A0AAV5CIT3-F1
#
_entry.id   AF-A0AAV5CIT3-F1
#
_cell.length_a   1.000
_cell.length_b   1.000
_cell.length_c   1.000
_cell.angle_alpha   90.00
_cell.angle_beta   90.00
_cell.angle_gamma   90.00
#
_symmetry.space_group_name_H-M   'P 1'
#
loop_
_entity.id
_entity.type
_entity.pdbx_description
1 polymer ?
#
loop_
_entity_poly.entity_id
_entity_poly.type
_entity_poly.pdbx_seq_one_letter_code
_entity_poly.pdbx_strand_id
1 'polypeptide(L)'
;MARPLSIIVLLLPFLISLAPAATGAAYAGIDSFLAAAAARDHSASKDSFAALPPSLRRALSAPSPLLPSRLLSLSAAIPRPRPPRRRLLPGLLLPLPPLPRLRRRLFRPFLSNRRPHRLALSHTLHLEVVGPVAAGKLASRASAAVRAHLDSAPAPFHANQLSAVPYALVDDIVAEDYRALTSAQGGTDSASAVYIYVLDLGPQPRSYAYTAAASGADSSSPGFSRCLGPVWTGKERYMWIDLGAGPVNLGPAQSGDGVLPRGESHALSALHGRPKSEKALLADVASLILSAYKSLLVPSLRIPVHYEDSLLIRFVHIHGNEKDSAGLDFNSIEQSIRDGNLPYEGQSLKFESHAVKYSECPLCSFAIARSTYSFTSRFFFENYTLLVNEYLDSKRLRQVLSDSSDEMRRVAGVRDNDEYDKVVPVFVFDLDYDRHLMLDRHHQAVAFGDMVIAVRTRSSQTVSEYSCNGRNVITMTRNLERPIIGSVLQSMWGVSPTHMSWSSEHNATVVDYTWSSGHTPFGPFSETKSLSFVQKDAARRNVLLTSLNYTISSAIDVLESMAAHGGENILLRKKRHIEFIQRWNLLTYKLEKVVSAMSRLDYEKAMYLLRSLHHDLYAIHSLVYQASQELEASLVCFKDPPFPWVPVSMSGVFVFGFFYVYSKKDKLFRSKRKQF
;
A
#
# COMPACT_ATOMS: atom_id res chain seq x y z
N MET A 1 -17.24 -77.44 58.46
CA MET A 1 -16.15 -76.53 58.02
C MET A 1 -16.47 -76.06 56.60
N ALA A 2 -16.15 -74.85 56.12
CA ALA A 2 -16.01 -73.52 56.72
C ALA A 2 -15.86 -72.50 55.55
N ARG A 3 -16.48 -71.32 55.63
CA ARG A 3 -16.12 -70.12 54.82
C ARG A 3 -14.89 -69.44 55.46
N PRO A 4 -14.19 -68.42 54.88
CA PRO A 4 -14.55 -67.48 53.79
C PRO A 4 -13.44 -67.45 52.67
N LEU A 5 -13.09 -66.39 51.90
CA LEU A 5 -13.38 -64.93 51.85
C LEU A 5 -13.20 -64.38 50.40
N SER A 6 -13.43 -63.08 50.24
CA SER A 6 -13.29 -62.17 49.08
C SER A 6 -11.94 -62.13 48.34
N ILE A 7 -11.99 -61.68 47.07
CA ILE A 7 -11.57 -60.31 46.68
C ILE A 7 -12.22 -59.95 45.32
N ILE A 8 -12.64 -58.69 45.16
CA ILE A 8 -13.13 -58.13 43.89
C ILE A 8 -12.00 -57.31 43.27
N VAL A 9 -11.65 -57.58 42.00
CA VAL A 9 -10.79 -56.70 41.19
C VAL A 9 -11.58 -56.26 39.97
N LEU A 10 -11.93 -54.97 39.93
CA LEU A 10 -12.67 -54.33 38.84
C LEU A 10 -11.77 -53.26 38.23
N LEU A 11 -11.09 -53.59 37.13
CA LEU A 11 -10.17 -52.69 36.45
C LEU A 11 -10.90 -51.82 35.43
N LEU A 12 -10.68 -50.50 35.52
CA LEU A 12 -11.33 -49.50 34.68
C LEU A 12 -10.79 -49.49 33.25
N PRO A 13 -11.66 -49.31 32.23
CA PRO A 13 -11.27 -48.68 30.98
C PRO A 13 -11.37 -47.16 31.15
N PHE A 14 -10.24 -46.45 31.25
CA PHE A 14 -10.22 -44.98 31.35
C PHE A 14 -9.09 -44.33 30.54
N LEU A 15 -9.06 -44.64 29.23
CA LEU A 15 -8.25 -43.92 28.25
C LEU A 15 -8.80 -42.50 28.04
N ILE A 16 -8.38 -41.57 28.89
CA ILE A 16 -8.65 -40.14 28.72
C ILE A 16 -7.95 -39.65 27.45
N SER A 17 -8.73 -39.12 26.52
CA SER A 17 -8.23 -38.28 25.44
C SER A 17 -7.49 -37.08 26.03
N LEU A 18 -6.15 -37.08 25.91
CA LEU A 18 -5.27 -35.96 26.26
C LEU A 18 -5.42 -34.80 25.25
N ALA A 19 -6.62 -34.25 25.15
CA ALA A 19 -6.80 -32.89 24.68
C ALA A 19 -6.19 -31.94 25.73
N PRO A 20 -5.29 -31.01 25.36
CA PRO A 20 -4.72 -30.06 26.32
C PRO A 20 -5.85 -29.17 26.85
N ALA A 21 -6.24 -29.37 28.11
CA ALA A 21 -7.23 -28.55 28.77
C ALA A 21 -6.75 -27.09 28.76
N ALA A 22 -7.47 -26.23 28.03
CA ALA A 22 -7.12 -24.83 27.90
C ALA A 22 -7.18 -24.16 29.29
N THR A 23 -6.02 -23.96 29.90
CA THR A 23 -5.91 -23.32 31.21
C THR A 23 -6.54 -21.93 31.14
N GLY A 24 -7.48 -21.68 32.05
CA GLY A 24 -8.33 -20.49 32.05
C GLY A 24 -7.59 -19.22 32.45
N ALA A 25 -6.65 -18.78 31.61
CA ALA A 25 -5.98 -17.50 31.76
C ALA A 25 -7.04 -16.38 31.78
N ALA A 26 -7.11 -15.64 32.89
CA ALA A 26 -8.05 -14.54 33.06
C ALA A 26 -7.60 -13.33 32.23
N TYR A 27 -7.89 -13.36 30.92
CA TYR A 27 -7.58 -12.27 30.01
C TYR A 27 -8.26 -10.98 30.46
N ALA A 28 -7.45 -9.97 30.83
CA ALA A 28 -7.91 -8.66 31.29
C ALA A 28 -8.77 -7.88 30.27
N GLY A 29 -8.78 -8.29 29.00
CA GLY A 29 -9.66 -7.74 27.97
C GLY A 29 -9.46 -8.44 26.62
N ILE A 30 -10.19 -7.97 25.60
CA ILE A 30 -10.10 -8.52 24.23
C ILE A 30 -8.69 -8.27 23.64
N ASP A 31 -8.04 -7.14 23.98
CA ASP A 31 -6.66 -6.82 23.57
C ASP A 31 -5.65 -7.89 24.00
N SER A 32 -5.69 -8.33 25.27
CA SER A 32 -4.75 -9.34 25.78
C SER A 32 -5.10 -10.75 25.31
N PHE A 33 -6.38 -11.04 25.08
CA PHE A 33 -6.79 -12.27 24.39
C PHE A 33 -6.25 -12.34 22.96
N LEU A 34 -6.45 -11.30 22.14
CA LEU A 34 -6.00 -11.28 20.74
C LEU A 34 -4.47 -11.30 20.61
N ALA A 35 -3.75 -10.61 21.52
CA ALA A 35 -2.28 -10.69 21.56
C ALA A 35 -1.79 -12.10 21.91
N ALA A 36 -2.41 -12.76 22.88
CA ALA A 36 -2.09 -14.15 23.24
C ALA A 36 -2.60 -15.18 22.22
N ALA A 37 -3.50 -14.80 21.29
CA ALA A 37 -3.87 -15.62 20.15
C ALA A 37 -2.84 -15.47 19.01
N ALA A 38 -2.40 -14.24 18.70
CA ALA A 38 -1.35 -13.98 17.72
C ALA A 38 -0.06 -14.78 18.02
N ALA A 39 0.42 -14.72 19.27
CA ALA A 39 1.61 -15.46 19.73
C ALA A 39 1.46 -17.00 19.77
N ARG A 40 0.31 -17.55 19.32
CA ARG A 40 0.07 -19.00 19.15
C ARG A 40 -0.35 -19.39 17.73
N ASP A 41 -0.65 -18.42 16.88
CA ASP A 41 -1.12 -18.59 15.50
C ASP A 41 -0.87 -17.28 14.72
N HIS A 42 0.39 -17.04 14.35
CA HIS A 42 0.80 -15.81 13.65
C HIS A 42 0.02 -15.62 12.33
N SER A 43 -0.35 -16.73 11.68
CA SER A 43 -1.14 -16.75 10.44
C SER A 43 -2.62 -16.39 10.62
N ALA A 44 -3.14 -16.38 11.85
CA ALA A 44 -4.58 -16.41 12.15
C ALA A 44 -5.35 -17.50 11.37
N SER A 45 -4.75 -18.69 11.24
CA SER A 45 -5.37 -19.86 10.60
C SER A 45 -6.67 -20.31 11.29
N LYS A 46 -6.81 -20.05 12.60
CA LYS A 46 -7.92 -20.52 13.43
C LYS A 46 -8.88 -19.40 13.82
N ASP A 47 -10.16 -19.72 13.87
CA ASP A 47 -11.20 -18.81 14.36
C ASP A 47 -11.02 -18.48 15.85
N SER A 48 -10.39 -17.33 16.11
CA SER A 48 -10.25 -16.72 17.43
C SER A 48 -11.55 -16.61 18.25
N PHE A 49 -12.72 -16.51 17.60
CA PHE A 49 -14.00 -16.41 18.31
C PHE A 49 -14.36 -17.72 19.01
N ALA A 50 -14.07 -18.87 18.39
CA ALA A 50 -14.29 -20.19 18.97
C ALA A 50 -13.52 -20.39 20.30
N ALA A 51 -12.39 -19.70 20.47
CA ALA A 51 -11.58 -19.68 21.69
C ALA A 51 -11.94 -18.56 22.70
N LEU A 52 -12.87 -17.64 22.40
CA LEU A 52 -13.21 -16.55 23.32
C LEU A 52 -13.88 -17.02 24.62
N PRO A 53 -13.42 -16.55 25.80
CA PRO A 53 -14.08 -16.80 27.08
C PRO A 53 -15.55 -16.36 27.13
N PRO A 54 -16.44 -17.07 27.85
CA PRO A 54 -17.86 -16.72 28.00
C PRO A 54 -18.14 -15.36 28.68
N SER A 55 -17.15 -14.75 29.33
CA SER A 55 -17.20 -13.38 29.84
C SER A 55 -17.05 -12.36 28.70
N LEU A 56 -16.01 -12.51 27.87
CA LEU A 56 -15.75 -11.62 26.73
C LEU A 56 -16.83 -11.76 25.64
N ARG A 57 -17.36 -12.97 25.37
CA ARG A 57 -18.52 -13.13 24.48
C ARG A 57 -19.76 -12.38 24.99
N ARG A 58 -20.01 -12.36 26.31
CA ARG A 58 -21.12 -11.59 26.90
C ARG A 58 -20.90 -10.07 26.81
N ALA A 59 -19.67 -9.59 26.93
CA ALA A 59 -19.36 -8.18 26.68
C ALA A 59 -19.62 -7.79 25.21
N LEU A 60 -19.30 -8.69 24.27
CA LEU A 60 -19.61 -8.54 22.84
C LEU A 60 -21.11 -8.68 22.50
N SER A 61 -21.99 -9.09 23.42
CA SER A 61 -23.45 -9.11 23.19
C SER A 61 -24.12 -7.74 23.29
N ALA A 62 -23.42 -6.70 23.75
CA ALA A 62 -24.01 -5.38 23.92
C ALA A 62 -24.32 -4.72 22.54
N PRO A 63 -25.47 -4.05 22.38
CA PRO A 63 -25.77 -3.34 21.14
C PRO A 63 -24.81 -2.15 20.96
N SER A 64 -23.92 -2.23 19.97
CA SER A 64 -23.00 -1.14 19.66
C SER A 64 -23.71 -0.02 18.89
N PRO A 65 -23.47 1.26 19.23
CA PRO A 65 -23.94 2.39 18.43
C PRO A 65 -23.10 2.60 17.15
N LEU A 66 -22.53 1.52 16.59
CA LEU A 66 -21.47 1.53 15.58
C LEU A 66 -21.92 0.82 14.29
N LEU A 67 -22.93 1.42 13.65
CA LEU A 67 -23.38 1.13 12.27
C LEU A 67 -22.88 2.25 11.32
N PRO A 68 -22.91 2.07 9.97
CA PRO A 68 -21.79 2.31 9.04
C PRO A 68 -21.01 3.64 9.05
N SER A 69 -21.55 4.69 9.68
CA SER A 69 -20.95 6.03 9.83
C SER A 69 -19.43 6.06 10.09
N ARG A 70 -18.89 5.19 10.95
CA ARG A 70 -17.43 5.11 11.24
C ARG A 70 -16.61 4.30 10.24
N LEU A 71 -17.20 3.27 9.61
CA LEU A 71 -16.54 2.57 8.50
C LEU A 71 -16.30 3.54 7.33
N LEU A 72 -17.27 4.41 7.10
CA LEU A 72 -17.25 5.50 6.12
C LEU A 72 -16.44 6.73 6.58
N SER A 73 -15.86 6.72 7.79
CA SER A 73 -15.05 7.82 8.32
C SER A 73 -13.92 7.33 9.24
N LEU A 74 -13.05 6.46 8.72
CA LEU A 74 -11.86 5.99 9.43
C LEU A 74 -10.84 7.13 9.67
N SER A 75 -11.03 7.83 10.78
CA SER A 75 -10.10 8.80 11.35
C SER A 75 -9.31 8.17 12.50
N ALA A 76 -8.12 7.67 12.20
CA ALA A 76 -7.24 7.02 13.16
C ALA A 76 -6.57 8.05 14.10
N ALA A 77 -7.28 8.44 15.17
CA ALA A 77 -6.72 9.33 16.19
C ALA A 77 -5.61 8.63 16.99
N ILE A 78 -4.36 8.96 16.72
CA ILE A 78 -3.20 8.41 17.43
C ILE A 78 -3.22 8.85 18.91
N PRO A 79 -3.18 7.91 19.89
CA PRO A 79 -3.04 8.25 21.30
C PRO A 79 -1.75 9.02 21.56
N ARG A 80 -1.82 10.16 22.24
CA ARG A 80 -0.65 11.01 22.50
C ARG A 80 0.32 10.34 23.50
N PRO A 81 1.61 10.20 23.16
CA PRO A 81 2.67 10.24 24.17
C PRO A 81 2.62 11.57 24.93
N ARG A 82 3.06 11.59 26.19
CA ARG A 82 3.11 12.82 27.00
C ARG A 82 4.21 13.75 26.46
N PRO A 83 3.97 15.07 26.30
CA PRO A 83 4.95 15.97 25.72
C PRO A 83 6.11 16.27 26.69
N PRO A 84 7.39 16.10 26.29
CA PRO A 84 8.51 16.72 26.99
C PRO A 84 8.49 18.25 26.84
N ARG A 85 9.29 18.95 27.65
CA ARG A 85 9.23 20.42 27.78
C ARG A 85 9.87 21.14 26.59
N ARG A 86 9.22 22.21 26.12
CA ARG A 86 9.67 23.09 25.03
C ARG A 86 10.76 24.07 25.48
N ARG A 87 11.74 24.34 24.59
CA ARG A 87 12.41 25.63 24.36
C ARG A 87 13.14 25.57 23.00
N LEU A 88 13.27 26.72 22.33
CA LEU A 88 13.93 26.88 21.01
C LEU A 88 15.26 27.62 21.18
N LEU A 89 16.22 27.43 20.27
CA LEU A 89 17.44 28.24 20.19
C LEU A 89 17.27 29.37 19.16
N PRO A 90 17.98 30.50 19.32
CA PRO A 90 18.11 31.54 18.31
C PRO A 90 19.27 31.25 17.34
N GLY A 91 19.13 31.65 16.08
CA GLY A 91 20.18 31.57 15.06
C GLY A 91 19.59 31.37 13.66
N LEU A 92 19.88 32.30 12.75
CA LEU A 92 19.51 32.32 11.32
C LEU A 92 18.03 32.24 10.92
N LEU A 93 17.09 31.89 11.82
CA LEU A 93 15.66 32.08 11.61
C LEU A 93 15.01 32.84 12.78
N LEU A 94 14.21 33.86 12.47
CA LEU A 94 13.29 34.47 13.43
C LEU A 94 12.21 33.46 13.87
N PRO A 95 11.49 33.69 14.99
CA PRO A 95 10.62 32.68 15.60
C PRO A 95 9.44 32.28 14.71
N LEU A 96 9.68 31.19 13.97
CA LEU A 96 8.74 30.39 13.19
C LEU A 96 7.39 30.31 13.95
N PRO A 97 6.30 30.91 13.43
CA PRO A 97 5.05 31.04 14.19
C PRO A 97 4.53 29.65 14.57
N PRO A 98 4.04 29.45 15.81
CA PRO A 98 3.91 28.12 16.39
C PRO A 98 3.07 27.18 15.51
N LEU A 99 3.73 26.11 15.07
CA LEU A 99 3.21 25.04 14.19
C LEU A 99 1.82 24.48 14.54
N PRO A 100 1.29 24.54 15.79
CA PRO A 100 -0.14 24.32 16.07
C PRO A 100 -1.13 25.11 15.20
N ARG A 101 -0.77 26.27 14.62
CA ARG A 101 -1.63 26.97 13.64
C ARG A 101 -1.53 26.37 12.23
N LEU A 102 -0.38 25.86 11.83
CA LEU A 102 -0.21 25.06 10.60
C LEU A 102 -0.96 23.72 10.69
N ARG A 103 -0.85 23.01 11.83
CA ARG A 103 -1.55 21.73 12.13
C ARG A 103 -3.07 21.78 11.87
N ARG A 104 -3.71 22.95 11.98
CA ARG A 104 -5.16 23.14 11.77
C ARG A 104 -5.53 23.74 10.41
N ARG A 105 -4.56 24.16 9.59
CA ARG A 105 -4.81 24.72 8.25
C ARG A 105 -4.34 23.81 7.13
N LEU A 106 -3.07 23.38 7.12
CA LEU A 106 -2.52 22.48 6.09
C LEU A 106 -3.31 21.17 5.91
N PHE A 107 -3.91 20.67 6.99
CA PHE A 107 -4.58 19.36 7.04
C PHE A 107 -6.06 19.42 7.46
N ARG A 108 -6.73 20.55 7.20
CA ARG A 108 -8.06 20.44 6.57
C ARG A 108 -7.83 20.00 5.11
N PRO A 109 -8.83 19.45 4.40
CA PRO A 109 -8.70 19.21 2.96
C PRO A 109 -8.63 20.55 2.20
N PHE A 110 -7.45 21.15 2.18
CA PHE A 110 -7.04 21.98 1.05
C PHE A 110 -7.10 21.08 -0.19
N LEU A 111 -7.76 21.56 -1.24
CA LEU A 111 -7.97 20.84 -2.50
C LEU A 111 -8.95 19.64 -2.44
N SER A 112 -10.18 19.83 -1.94
CA SER A 112 -11.34 19.35 -2.74
C SER A 112 -12.66 20.01 -2.36
N ASN A 113 -13.47 20.31 -3.38
CA ASN A 113 -14.91 20.61 -3.23
C ASN A 113 -15.78 19.36 -3.54
N ARG A 114 -15.15 18.25 -3.94
CA ARG A 114 -15.81 16.94 -4.08
C ARG A 114 -15.81 16.24 -2.72
N ARG A 115 -16.86 15.47 -2.43
CA ARG A 115 -16.85 14.57 -1.26
C ARG A 115 -15.76 13.51 -1.48
N PRO A 116 -14.93 13.17 -0.48
CA PRO A 116 -13.96 12.10 -0.61
C PRO A 116 -14.66 10.75 -0.85
N HIS A 117 -13.95 9.79 -1.45
CA HIS A 117 -14.48 8.45 -1.67
C HIS A 117 -14.93 7.81 -0.35
N ARG A 118 -15.95 6.93 -0.40
CA ARG A 118 -16.56 6.30 0.80
C ARG A 118 -15.56 5.51 1.67
N LEU A 119 -14.40 5.16 1.12
CA LEU A 119 -13.33 4.40 1.77
C LEU A 119 -12.02 5.20 1.93
N ALA A 120 -12.07 6.54 1.82
CA ALA A 120 -10.88 7.38 1.90
C ALA A 120 -10.34 7.46 3.34
N LEU A 121 -9.19 6.83 3.59
CA LEU A 121 -8.48 6.94 4.87
C LEU A 121 -8.00 8.37 5.10
N SER A 122 -8.38 8.96 6.24
CA SER A 122 -7.96 10.32 6.61
C SER A 122 -6.62 10.30 7.35
N HIS A 123 -5.61 10.95 6.78
CA HIS A 123 -4.27 11.01 7.35
C HIS A 123 -4.03 12.34 8.09
N THR A 124 -3.52 12.27 9.32
CA THR A 124 -3.15 13.44 10.13
C THR A 124 -1.66 13.45 10.44
N LEU A 125 -0.89 14.26 9.71
CA LEU A 125 0.56 14.35 9.89
C LEU A 125 0.91 15.02 11.24
N HIS A 126 1.56 14.28 12.12
CA HIS A 126 2.05 14.77 13.42
C HIS A 126 3.55 15.08 13.35
N LEU A 127 3.89 16.27 12.88
CA LEU A 127 5.25 16.78 13.00
C LEU A 127 5.61 17.05 14.47
N GLU A 128 6.78 16.57 14.85
CA GLU A 128 7.57 16.90 16.04
C GLU A 128 8.95 17.37 15.57
N VAL A 129 9.55 18.34 16.27
CA VAL A 129 10.81 18.99 15.85
C VAL A 129 11.84 18.76 16.95
N VAL A 130 12.96 18.13 16.58
CA VAL A 130 14.03 17.73 17.52
C VAL A 130 14.71 18.95 18.14
N GLY A 131 15.16 18.81 19.39
CA GLY A 131 15.82 19.88 20.14
C GLY A 131 17.12 20.35 19.46
N PRO A 132 17.35 21.67 19.32
CA PRO A 132 18.41 22.20 18.45
C PRO A 132 19.84 21.93 18.95
N VAL A 133 20.04 21.57 20.22
CA VAL A 133 21.34 21.12 20.75
C VAL A 133 21.74 19.73 20.23
N ALA A 134 20.77 18.85 19.98
CA ALA A 134 21.02 17.56 19.33
C ALA A 134 21.23 17.76 17.83
N ALA A 135 20.31 18.48 17.17
CA ALA A 135 20.42 18.80 15.74
C ALA A 135 21.75 19.50 15.38
N GLY A 136 22.22 20.43 16.22
CA GLY A 136 23.50 21.12 16.01
C GLY A 136 24.74 20.20 16.08
N LYS A 137 24.69 19.09 16.84
CA LYS A 137 25.76 18.07 16.82
C LYS A 137 25.72 17.22 15.55
N LEU A 138 24.53 16.81 15.12
CA LEU A 138 24.34 16.06 13.86
C LEU A 138 24.79 16.90 12.65
N ALA A 139 24.28 18.14 12.54
CA ALA A 139 24.60 19.05 11.44
C ALA A 139 26.08 19.45 11.40
N SER A 140 26.75 19.67 12.55
CA SER A 140 28.18 19.97 12.56
C SER A 140 29.05 18.78 12.16
N ARG A 141 28.71 17.54 12.58
CA ARG A 141 29.38 16.31 12.10
C ARG A 141 29.23 16.11 10.60
N ALA A 142 28.00 16.21 10.08
CA ALA A 142 27.73 16.08 8.65
C ALA A 142 28.40 17.21 7.83
N SER A 143 28.32 18.46 8.28
CA SER A 143 28.99 19.61 7.65
C SER A 143 30.52 19.43 7.58
N ALA A 144 31.13 18.88 8.64
CA ALA A 144 32.56 18.58 8.66
C ALA A 144 32.94 17.42 7.72
N ALA A 145 32.15 16.35 7.67
CA ALA A 145 32.38 15.21 6.77
C ALA A 145 32.26 15.63 5.29
N VAL A 146 31.22 16.38 4.93
CA VAL A 146 31.05 16.93 3.58
C VAL A 146 32.20 17.88 3.22
N ARG A 147 32.61 18.77 4.13
CA ARG A 147 33.74 19.69 3.90
C ARG A 147 35.06 18.96 3.65
N ALA A 148 35.40 17.99 4.51
CA ALA A 148 36.62 17.19 4.36
C ALA A 148 36.67 16.41 3.03
N HIS A 149 35.54 15.91 2.56
CA HIS A 149 35.43 15.30 1.22
C HIS A 149 35.60 16.34 0.10
N LEU A 150 34.97 17.52 0.20
CA LEU A 150 35.07 18.56 -0.83
C LEU A 150 36.47 19.20 -0.91
N ASP A 151 37.18 19.30 0.21
CA ASP A 151 38.56 19.82 0.28
C ASP A 151 39.58 18.83 -0.31
N SER A 152 39.36 17.52 -0.14
CA SER A 152 40.23 16.46 -0.67
C SER A 152 39.88 16.00 -2.09
N ALA A 153 38.62 16.14 -2.52
CA ALA A 153 38.20 15.79 -3.87
C ALA A 153 38.70 16.80 -4.92
N PRO A 154 39.01 16.36 -6.16
CA PRO A 154 39.35 17.25 -7.26
C PRO A 154 38.18 18.20 -7.58
N ALA A 155 38.50 19.45 -7.93
CA ALA A 155 37.49 20.42 -8.35
C ALA A 155 36.88 20.04 -9.71
N PRO A 156 35.57 20.26 -9.92
CA PRO A 156 34.96 20.07 -11.23
C PRO A 156 35.52 21.07 -12.26
N PHE A 157 35.72 20.63 -13.50
CA PHE A 157 36.30 21.44 -14.59
C PHE A 157 35.54 22.75 -14.91
N HIS A 158 34.29 22.87 -14.49
CA HIS A 158 33.50 24.09 -14.62
C HIS A 158 32.96 24.52 -13.25
N ALA A 159 33.13 25.79 -12.89
CA ALA A 159 32.65 26.35 -11.62
C ALA A 159 31.13 26.21 -11.39
N ASN A 160 30.36 26.07 -12.47
CA ASN A 160 28.89 25.90 -12.44
C ASN A 160 28.44 24.42 -12.34
N GLN A 161 29.38 23.46 -12.19
CA GLN A 161 29.07 22.04 -12.04
C GLN A 161 29.16 21.61 -10.58
N LEU A 162 28.20 20.80 -10.14
CA LEU A 162 28.14 20.29 -8.77
C LEU A 162 29.24 19.25 -8.52
N SER A 163 29.86 19.32 -7.35
CA SER A 163 30.78 18.32 -6.82
C SER A 163 30.01 17.10 -6.31
N ALA A 164 30.45 15.89 -6.65
CA ALA A 164 29.78 14.65 -6.22
C ALA A 164 30.26 14.22 -4.82
N VAL A 165 29.31 13.99 -3.91
CA VAL A 165 29.56 13.52 -2.54
C VAL A 165 28.91 12.15 -2.35
N PRO A 166 29.63 11.10 -1.91
CA PRO A 166 29.01 9.82 -1.57
C PRO A 166 27.96 9.99 -0.47
N TYR A 167 26.74 9.50 -0.69
CA TYR A 167 25.63 9.64 0.27
C TYR A 167 25.96 9.10 1.66
N ALA A 168 26.77 8.02 1.74
CA ALA A 168 27.14 7.33 2.97
C ALA A 168 27.77 8.25 4.03
N LEU A 169 28.55 9.26 3.60
CA LEU A 169 29.20 10.23 4.48
C LEU A 169 28.22 11.01 5.39
N VAL A 170 26.96 11.11 4.99
CA VAL A 170 25.87 11.71 5.78
C VAL A 170 24.89 10.64 6.26
N ASP A 171 24.60 9.63 5.43
CA ASP A 171 23.66 8.56 5.76
C ASP A 171 24.09 7.73 6.97
N ASP A 172 25.38 7.40 7.12
CA ASP A 172 25.89 6.67 8.28
C ASP A 172 25.74 7.48 9.59
N ILE A 173 25.93 8.80 9.52
CA ILE A 173 25.78 9.72 10.67
C ILE A 173 24.30 9.89 11.05
N VAL A 174 23.41 10.00 10.06
CA VAL A 174 21.96 10.07 10.28
C VAL A 174 21.40 8.73 10.77
N ALA A 175 21.94 7.61 10.29
CA ALA A 175 21.57 6.27 10.76
C ALA A 175 22.00 6.01 12.22
N GLU A 176 23.17 6.49 12.63
CA GLU A 176 23.61 6.46 14.03
C GLU A 176 22.66 7.27 14.93
N ASP A 177 22.33 8.51 14.55
CA ASP A 177 21.39 9.35 15.29
C ASP A 177 19.98 8.73 15.37
N TYR A 178 19.46 8.22 14.25
CA TYR A 178 18.18 7.50 14.19
C TYR A 178 18.16 6.31 15.16
N ARG A 179 19.19 5.45 15.15
CA ARG A 179 19.27 4.28 16.05
C ARG A 179 19.42 4.69 17.52
N ALA A 180 20.13 5.77 17.81
CA ALA A 180 20.20 6.35 19.16
C ALA A 180 18.84 6.90 19.63
N LEU A 181 18.08 7.56 18.75
CA LEU A 181 16.73 8.07 19.04
C LEU A 181 15.72 6.93 19.26
N THR A 182 15.77 5.85 18.47
CA THR A 182 14.80 4.75 18.58
C THR A 182 15.09 3.83 19.77
N SER A 183 16.36 3.52 20.02
CA SER A 183 16.75 2.72 21.20
C SER A 183 16.44 3.43 22.52
N ALA A 184 16.63 4.75 22.59
CA ALA A 184 16.26 5.58 23.74
C ALA A 184 14.73 5.63 24.02
N GLN A 185 13.89 5.20 23.06
CA GLN A 185 12.44 5.06 23.26
C GLN A 185 12.02 3.65 23.75
N GLY A 186 12.96 2.73 23.95
CA GLY A 186 12.71 1.41 24.54
C GLY A 186 12.01 0.41 23.62
N GLY A 187 12.01 0.64 22.30
CA GLY A 187 11.53 -0.33 21.32
C GLY A 187 12.60 -1.35 20.96
N THR A 188 12.31 -2.64 21.11
CA THR A 188 13.17 -3.73 20.63
C THR A 188 13.09 -3.91 19.11
N ASP A 189 11.94 -3.58 18.52
CA ASP A 189 11.61 -3.87 17.13
C ASP A 189 10.99 -2.64 16.46
N SER A 190 11.43 -2.37 15.22
CA SER A 190 10.85 -1.45 14.21
C SER A 190 10.17 -0.16 14.72
N ALA A 191 10.85 0.98 14.55
CA ALA A 191 10.33 2.30 14.90
C ALA A 191 8.88 2.52 14.40
N SER A 192 8.02 2.99 15.32
CA SER A 192 6.59 3.22 15.05
C SER A 192 6.28 4.55 14.34
N ALA A 193 7.33 5.22 13.85
CA ALA A 193 7.29 6.50 13.15
C ALA A 193 8.38 6.54 12.06
N VAL A 194 8.22 7.44 11.10
CA VAL A 194 9.23 7.74 10.08
C VAL A 194 9.86 9.11 10.36
N TYR A 195 11.18 9.19 10.28
CA TYR A 195 11.95 10.39 10.61
C TYR A 195 12.40 11.10 9.32
N ILE A 196 12.01 12.37 9.16
CA ILE A 196 12.46 13.21 8.04
C ILE A 196 13.45 14.24 8.57
N TYR A 197 14.74 14.01 8.32
CA TYR A 197 15.81 14.93 8.67
C TYR A 197 15.92 16.02 7.61
N VAL A 198 15.60 17.26 7.98
CA VAL A 198 15.84 18.44 7.15
C VAL A 198 17.15 19.05 7.61
N LEU A 199 18.19 18.92 6.78
CA LEU A 199 19.56 19.32 7.08
C LEU A 199 19.87 20.68 6.45
N ASP A 200 20.53 21.54 7.23
CA ASP A 200 21.29 22.69 6.75
C ASP A 200 22.72 22.48 7.24
N LEU A 201 23.65 22.24 6.30
CA LEU A 201 25.06 22.00 6.60
C LEU A 201 25.90 23.29 6.56
N GLY A 202 25.25 24.45 6.33
CA GLY A 202 25.90 25.75 6.18
C GLY A 202 26.77 25.87 4.93
N PRO A 203 27.50 27.00 4.78
CA PRO A 203 28.36 27.23 3.62
C PRO A 203 29.46 26.16 3.45
N GLN A 204 29.54 25.59 2.25
CA GLN A 204 30.56 24.63 1.84
C GLN A 204 31.50 25.24 0.79
N PRO A 205 32.75 24.76 0.65
CA PRO A 205 33.76 25.40 -0.21
C PRO A 205 33.43 25.34 -1.71
N ARG A 206 32.53 24.44 -2.13
CA ARG A 206 32.04 24.28 -3.51
C ARG A 206 30.58 23.83 -3.48
N SER A 207 29.81 24.16 -4.52
CA SER A 207 28.46 23.59 -4.70
C SER A 207 28.55 22.08 -4.92
N TYR A 208 27.62 21.33 -4.32
CA TYR A 208 27.69 19.87 -4.22
C TYR A 208 26.31 19.22 -4.27
N ALA A 209 26.26 17.93 -4.58
CA ALA A 209 25.09 17.08 -4.41
C ALA A 209 25.50 15.60 -4.28
N TYR A 210 24.59 14.76 -3.79
CA TYR A 210 24.92 13.40 -3.39
C TYR A 210 24.76 12.37 -4.52
N THR A 211 25.67 11.39 -4.55
CA THR A 211 25.66 10.26 -5.47
C THR A 211 25.48 8.94 -4.71
N ALA A 212 24.88 7.94 -5.36
CA ALA A 212 24.83 6.56 -4.90
C ALA A 212 26.19 5.84 -4.99
N ALA A 213 27.17 6.42 -5.70
CA ALA A 213 28.50 5.83 -5.89
C ALA A 213 29.36 5.88 -4.62
N ALA A 214 30.12 4.80 -4.38
CA ALA A 214 30.98 4.65 -3.20
C ALA A 214 32.25 5.52 -3.24
N SER A 215 32.70 5.96 -4.43
CA SER A 215 33.86 6.85 -4.56
C SER A 215 33.57 8.08 -5.44
N GLY A 216 34.31 9.16 -5.19
CA GLY A 216 34.31 10.34 -6.05
C GLY A 216 35.06 10.12 -7.38
N ALA A 217 36.00 9.17 -7.43
CA ALA A 217 36.74 8.87 -8.66
C ALA A 217 35.83 8.26 -9.74
N ASP A 218 34.89 7.41 -9.34
CA ASP A 218 33.91 6.81 -10.27
C ASP A 218 32.89 7.83 -10.80
N SER A 219 32.84 9.05 -10.25
CA SER A 219 31.85 10.08 -10.61
C SER A 219 32.29 10.99 -11.77
N SER A 220 33.55 10.93 -12.19
CA SER A 220 34.18 11.93 -13.08
C SER A 220 34.43 11.47 -14.52
N SER A 221 34.02 10.26 -14.89
CA SER A 221 34.16 9.75 -16.27
C SER A 221 33.47 10.67 -17.28
N PRO A 222 34.19 11.22 -18.29
CA PRO A 222 33.58 12.08 -19.31
C PRO A 222 32.47 11.41 -20.10
N GLY A 223 32.52 10.07 -20.23
CA GLY A 223 31.54 9.25 -20.93
C GLY A 223 30.39 8.70 -20.07
N PHE A 224 30.24 9.12 -18.80
CA PHE A 224 29.10 8.67 -17.99
C PHE A 224 28.53 9.77 -17.07
N SER A 225 27.24 10.05 -17.23
CA SER A 225 26.50 11.09 -16.53
C SER A 225 25.84 10.56 -15.25
N ARG A 226 26.57 10.52 -14.13
CA ARG A 226 25.96 10.23 -12.83
C ARG A 226 25.00 11.33 -12.40
N CYS A 227 23.78 10.95 -12.05
CA CYS A 227 22.79 11.88 -11.53
C CYS A 227 22.97 12.06 -10.02
N LEU A 228 22.97 13.33 -9.60
CA LEU A 228 23.13 13.71 -8.19
C LEU A 228 21.81 14.25 -7.64
N GLY A 229 21.52 13.96 -6.38
CA GLY A 229 20.32 14.43 -5.66
C GLY A 229 20.64 15.12 -4.33
N PRO A 230 19.74 15.96 -3.81
CA PRO A 230 19.83 16.54 -2.47
C PRO A 230 19.12 15.69 -1.39
N VAL A 231 18.56 14.54 -1.77
CA VAL A 231 17.76 13.67 -0.91
C VAL A 231 18.28 12.24 -0.90
N TRP A 232 18.12 11.56 0.23
CA TRP A 232 18.36 10.13 0.38
C TRP A 232 17.33 9.49 1.30
N THR A 233 17.22 8.16 1.26
CA THR A 233 16.21 7.37 1.98
C THR A 233 16.89 6.17 2.62
N GLY A 234 16.71 5.98 3.92
CA GLY A 234 17.38 4.92 4.67
C GLY A 234 16.89 3.52 4.34
N LYS A 235 17.69 2.51 4.70
CA LYS A 235 17.22 1.11 4.79
C LYS A 235 16.18 0.93 5.91
N GLU A 236 16.33 1.71 6.98
CA GLU A 236 15.41 1.84 8.11
C GLU A 236 14.49 3.07 7.93
N ARG A 237 13.54 3.31 8.84
CA ARG A 237 12.45 4.31 8.73
C ARG A 237 12.90 5.76 8.95
N TYR A 238 13.92 6.18 8.20
CA TYR A 238 14.34 7.58 8.12
C TYR A 238 14.67 7.97 6.68
N MET A 239 14.67 9.27 6.42
CA MET A 239 15.17 9.89 5.20
C MET A 239 15.81 11.22 5.55
N TRP A 240 16.70 11.72 4.70
CA TRP A 240 17.28 13.05 4.86
C TRP A 240 17.22 13.87 3.58
N ILE A 241 17.12 15.18 3.78
CA ILE A 241 17.01 16.22 2.76
C ILE A 241 18.02 17.29 3.14
N ASP A 242 19.04 17.51 2.31
CA ASP A 242 20.01 18.59 2.50
C ASP A 242 19.58 19.81 1.70
N LEU A 243 19.23 20.90 2.40
CA LEU A 243 18.82 22.16 1.79
C LEU A 243 20.01 22.90 1.16
N GLY A 244 21.24 22.60 1.58
CA GLY A 244 22.48 23.16 1.03
C GLY A 244 23.02 22.43 -0.20
N ALA A 245 22.48 21.25 -0.54
CA ALA A 245 22.87 20.50 -1.73
C ALA A 245 22.09 20.97 -2.98
N GLY A 246 22.79 21.20 -4.08
CA GLY A 246 22.24 21.66 -5.36
C GLY A 246 22.76 23.03 -5.82
N PRO A 247 22.00 23.76 -6.67
CA PRO A 247 20.72 23.37 -7.25
C PRO A 247 20.88 22.27 -8.31
N VAL A 248 20.21 21.13 -8.09
CA VAL A 248 20.13 20.04 -9.07
C VAL A 248 19.19 20.38 -10.22
N ASN A 249 19.29 19.63 -11.32
CA ASN A 249 18.31 19.62 -12.40
C ASN A 249 17.98 18.17 -12.72
N LEU A 250 16.70 17.77 -12.73
CA LEU A 250 16.28 16.38 -12.94
C LEU A 250 14.98 16.35 -13.75
N GLY A 251 14.99 15.81 -14.97
CA GLY A 251 13.75 15.56 -15.72
C GLY A 251 13.96 15.32 -17.22
N PRO A 252 12.86 15.14 -17.99
CA PRO A 252 12.89 15.17 -19.44
C PRO A 252 13.69 16.34 -20.01
N ALA A 253 14.54 16.08 -21.00
CA ALA A 253 15.46 17.06 -21.58
C ALA A 253 14.78 18.04 -22.55
N GLN A 254 13.56 17.75 -23.01
CA GLN A 254 12.84 18.54 -24.04
C GLN A 254 11.36 18.75 -23.73
N SER A 255 10.62 17.70 -23.36
CA SER A 255 9.19 17.78 -23.08
C SER A 255 8.74 16.66 -22.14
N GLY A 256 7.78 16.96 -21.26
CA GLY A 256 7.24 16.04 -20.27
C GLY A 256 7.10 16.69 -18.88
N ASP A 257 6.21 16.13 -18.06
CA ASP A 257 5.89 16.66 -16.74
C ASP A 257 6.93 16.30 -15.67
N GLY A 258 6.81 16.93 -14.49
CA GLY A 258 7.59 16.58 -13.30
C GLY A 258 9.05 17.01 -13.30
N VAL A 259 9.50 17.76 -14.31
CA VAL A 259 10.85 18.35 -14.40
C VAL A 259 11.14 19.18 -13.15
N LEU A 260 12.32 18.98 -12.57
CA LEU A 260 12.92 19.78 -11.52
C LEU A 260 13.93 20.76 -12.14
N PRO A 261 13.53 22.01 -12.49
CA PRO A 261 14.40 22.94 -13.21
C PRO A 261 15.40 23.63 -12.28
N ARG A 262 16.45 24.20 -12.90
CA ARG A 262 17.28 25.24 -12.26
C ARG A 262 16.50 26.56 -12.20
N GLY A 263 15.85 26.84 -11.07
CA GLY A 263 15.11 28.11 -10.89
C GLY A 263 14.13 28.10 -9.71
N GLU A 264 13.38 29.20 -9.57
CA GLU A 264 12.54 29.47 -8.40
C GLU A 264 11.20 28.69 -8.34
N SER A 265 10.92 27.79 -9.30
CA SER A 265 9.59 27.16 -9.46
C SER A 265 9.39 25.84 -8.70
N HIS A 266 10.43 25.30 -8.06
CA HIS A 266 10.35 24.10 -7.23
C HIS A 266 11.06 24.33 -5.90
N ALA A 267 10.50 23.79 -4.81
CA ALA A 267 10.99 24.04 -3.44
C ALA A 267 12.50 23.81 -3.27
N LEU A 268 13.03 22.67 -3.73
CA LEU A 268 14.46 22.36 -3.67
C LEU A 268 15.36 23.31 -4.50
N SER A 269 14.82 23.93 -5.55
CA SER A 269 15.58 24.84 -6.41
C SER A 269 15.42 26.31 -5.98
N ALA A 270 14.29 26.67 -5.38
CA ALA A 270 14.02 28.01 -4.84
C ALA A 270 14.90 28.36 -3.63
N LEU A 271 15.32 27.35 -2.85
CA LEU A 271 16.26 27.48 -1.73
C LEU A 271 17.65 28.01 -2.16
N HIS A 272 18.09 27.65 -3.37
CA HIS A 272 19.33 28.14 -3.98
C HIS A 272 19.16 29.47 -4.73
N GLY A 273 17.91 29.93 -4.89
CA GLY A 273 17.59 31.29 -5.30
C GLY A 273 17.66 32.26 -4.14
N ARG A 274 17.14 33.48 -4.32
CA ARG A 274 16.88 34.41 -3.20
C ARG A 274 15.44 34.19 -2.73
N PRO A 275 15.18 33.57 -1.57
CA PRO A 275 13.81 33.32 -1.11
C PRO A 275 13.07 34.65 -0.92
N LYS A 276 12.00 34.85 -1.69
CA LYS A 276 11.27 36.13 -1.80
C LYS A 276 10.66 36.62 -0.47
N SER A 277 10.49 35.73 0.50
CA SER A 277 10.23 36.04 1.91
C SER A 277 10.38 34.78 2.77
N GLU A 278 10.46 34.94 4.09
CA GLU A 278 10.34 33.82 5.06
C GLU A 278 9.08 32.95 4.80
N LYS A 279 7.98 33.57 4.35
CA LYS A 279 6.72 32.86 4.05
C LYS A 279 6.81 31.97 2.82
N ALA A 280 7.65 32.34 1.83
CA ALA A 280 7.94 31.49 0.68
C ALA A 280 8.76 30.28 1.13
N LEU A 281 9.89 30.51 1.80
CA LEU A 281 10.74 29.47 2.38
C LEU A 281 9.95 28.44 3.22
N LEU A 282 9.01 28.90 4.06
CA LEU A 282 8.15 28.01 4.86
C LEU A 282 7.09 27.28 4.04
N ALA A 283 6.62 27.84 2.92
CA ALA A 283 5.74 27.14 1.99
C ALA A 283 6.49 26.07 1.18
N ASP A 284 7.71 26.38 0.74
CA ASP A 284 8.60 25.49 -0.01
C ASP A 284 8.96 24.25 0.84
N VAL A 285 9.45 24.45 2.06
CA VAL A 285 9.76 23.34 2.99
C VAL A 285 8.51 22.55 3.37
N ALA A 286 7.35 23.19 3.56
CA ALA A 286 6.09 22.47 3.82
C ALA A 286 5.60 21.66 2.60
N SER A 287 5.80 22.17 1.39
CA SER A 287 5.49 21.48 0.13
C SER A 287 6.38 20.25 -0.05
N LEU A 288 7.68 20.40 0.22
CA LEU A 288 8.66 19.31 0.13
C LEU A 288 8.36 18.18 1.13
N ILE A 289 8.04 18.51 2.38
CA ILE A 289 7.60 17.53 3.39
C ILE A 289 6.28 16.87 2.99
N LEU A 290 5.35 17.59 2.35
CA LEU A 290 4.09 17.03 1.85
C LEU A 290 4.30 16.11 0.65
N SER A 291 5.23 16.42 -0.26
CA SER A 291 5.58 15.53 -1.37
C SER A 291 6.28 14.27 -0.87
N ALA A 292 7.26 14.41 0.04
CA ALA A 292 7.90 13.26 0.71
C ALA A 292 6.86 12.35 1.39
N TYR A 293 5.90 12.94 2.11
CA TYR A 293 4.81 12.20 2.73
C TYR A 293 3.97 11.41 1.71
N LYS A 294 3.52 12.05 0.63
CA LYS A 294 2.70 11.42 -0.43
C LYS A 294 3.46 10.31 -1.18
N SER A 295 4.70 10.58 -1.56
CA SER A 295 5.49 9.73 -2.46
C SER A 295 6.19 8.57 -1.75
N LEU A 296 6.57 8.74 -0.48
CA LEU A 296 7.41 7.79 0.25
C LEU A 296 6.69 7.08 1.40
N LEU A 297 5.78 7.77 2.12
CA LEU A 297 5.13 7.20 3.33
C LEU A 297 3.74 6.63 3.04
N VAL A 298 2.99 7.24 2.11
CA VAL A 298 1.67 6.74 1.66
C VAL A 298 1.57 6.64 0.12
N PRO A 299 2.51 5.96 -0.56
CA PRO A 299 2.50 5.82 -2.02
C PRO A 299 1.18 5.22 -2.55
N SER A 300 0.91 5.48 -3.83
CA SER A 300 -0.31 5.02 -4.49
C SER A 300 -0.24 3.52 -4.79
N LEU A 301 -1.36 2.82 -4.64
CA LEU A 301 -1.47 1.42 -5.02
C LEU A 301 -1.52 1.31 -6.56
N ARG A 302 -0.55 0.64 -7.20
CA ARG A 302 -0.50 0.52 -8.68
C ARG A 302 -1.53 -0.46 -9.23
N ILE A 303 -1.71 -1.59 -8.54
CA ILE A 303 -2.65 -2.68 -8.84
C ILE A 303 -3.17 -3.27 -7.53
N PRO A 304 -4.35 -3.90 -7.48
CA PRO A 304 -4.75 -4.76 -6.37
C PRO A 304 -3.72 -5.87 -6.13
N VAL A 305 -3.44 -6.19 -4.87
CA VAL A 305 -2.55 -7.28 -4.47
C VAL A 305 -3.18 -8.03 -3.31
N HIS A 306 -3.54 -9.30 -3.53
CA HIS A 306 -4.13 -10.16 -2.52
C HIS A 306 -3.05 -10.82 -1.65
N TYR A 307 -3.46 -11.41 -0.53
CA TYR A 307 -2.57 -12.21 0.32
C TYR A 307 -2.62 -13.65 -0.16
N GLU A 308 -1.45 -14.21 -0.45
CA GLU A 308 -1.26 -15.55 -1.01
C GLU A 308 -0.21 -16.27 -0.16
N ASP A 309 -0.38 -17.54 0.21
CA ASP A 309 0.59 -18.23 1.08
C ASP A 309 1.87 -18.65 0.29
N SER A 310 1.80 -18.74 -1.04
CA SER A 310 2.91 -19.12 -1.94
C SER A 310 3.14 -18.17 -3.13
N LEU A 311 4.36 -17.63 -3.22
CA LEU A 311 4.79 -16.66 -4.23
C LEU A 311 5.96 -17.21 -5.07
N LEU A 312 5.83 -17.11 -6.39
CA LEU A 312 6.89 -17.48 -7.35
C LEU A 312 7.22 -16.33 -8.30
N ILE A 313 8.52 -16.03 -8.43
CA ILE A 313 9.07 -15.19 -9.51
C ILE A 313 9.78 -16.12 -10.49
N ARG A 314 9.31 -16.19 -11.75
CA ARG A 314 9.85 -17.10 -12.77
C ARG A 314 10.54 -16.33 -13.89
N PHE A 315 11.87 -16.32 -13.90
CA PHE A 315 12.64 -15.73 -14.99
C PHE A 315 12.61 -16.63 -16.23
N VAL A 316 12.38 -16.03 -17.40
CA VAL A 316 12.50 -16.66 -18.71
C VAL A 316 13.49 -15.83 -19.53
N HIS A 317 14.74 -16.26 -19.54
CA HIS A 317 15.85 -15.60 -20.25
C HIS A 317 15.88 -16.08 -21.70
N ILE A 318 15.36 -15.24 -22.59
CA ILE A 318 15.32 -15.45 -24.03
C ILE A 318 16.61 -14.86 -24.60
N HIS A 319 17.62 -15.70 -24.79
CA HIS A 319 19.00 -15.27 -25.10
C HIS A 319 19.42 -15.55 -26.54
N GLY A 320 20.39 -14.76 -27.01
CA GLY A 320 21.06 -14.94 -28.30
C GLY A 320 21.89 -16.22 -28.44
N ASN A 321 22.62 -16.33 -29.55
CA ASN A 321 23.54 -17.45 -29.79
C ASN A 321 24.85 -17.29 -29.00
N GLU A 322 25.29 -16.05 -28.75
CA GLU A 322 26.47 -15.75 -27.94
C GLU A 322 26.11 -15.69 -26.46
N LYS A 323 26.88 -16.37 -25.60
CA LYS A 323 26.76 -16.20 -24.14
C LYS A 323 27.58 -14.99 -23.70
N ASP A 324 26.90 -13.90 -23.36
CA ASP A 324 27.48 -12.69 -22.77
C ASP A 324 28.33 -13.04 -21.53
N SER A 325 29.63 -12.74 -21.59
CA SER A 325 30.59 -12.98 -20.51
C SER A 325 30.39 -12.07 -19.29
N ALA A 326 29.65 -10.95 -19.42
CA ALA A 326 29.19 -10.15 -18.29
C ALA A 326 27.85 -10.66 -17.72
N GLY A 327 27.08 -11.38 -18.54
CA GLY A 327 25.82 -12.04 -18.17
C GLY A 327 24.70 -11.09 -17.74
N LEU A 328 23.65 -11.68 -17.15
CA LEU A 328 22.67 -11.00 -16.31
C LEU A 328 22.70 -11.67 -14.94
N ASP A 329 22.98 -10.89 -13.89
CA ASP A 329 23.10 -11.44 -12.54
C ASP A 329 21.73 -11.62 -11.87
N PHE A 330 21.10 -12.76 -12.16
CA PHE A 330 19.87 -13.20 -11.51
C PHE A 330 20.03 -13.36 -9.99
N ASN A 331 21.23 -13.71 -9.50
CA ASN A 331 21.48 -13.85 -8.05
C ASN A 331 21.45 -12.48 -7.36
N SER A 332 22.00 -11.42 -7.99
CA SER A 332 21.89 -10.05 -7.50
C SER A 332 20.44 -9.56 -7.46
N ILE A 333 19.61 -9.96 -8.44
CA ILE A 333 18.16 -9.65 -8.46
C ILE A 333 17.44 -10.38 -7.31
N GLU A 334 17.65 -11.69 -7.17
CA GLU A 334 17.06 -12.50 -6.10
C GLU A 334 17.48 -12.01 -4.72
N GLN A 335 18.78 -11.82 -4.49
CA GLN A 335 19.32 -11.33 -3.21
C GLN A 335 18.72 -9.97 -2.87
N SER A 336 18.67 -9.02 -3.81
CA SER A 336 18.12 -7.69 -3.53
C SER A 336 16.62 -7.71 -3.16
N ILE A 337 15.86 -8.70 -3.64
CA ILE A 337 14.45 -8.90 -3.30
C ILE A 337 14.32 -9.62 -1.94
N ARG A 338 15.18 -10.61 -1.65
CA ARG A 338 15.24 -11.30 -0.35
C ARG A 338 15.69 -10.39 0.79
N ASP A 339 16.75 -9.61 0.59
CA ASP A 339 17.22 -8.53 1.48
C ASP A 339 16.16 -7.43 1.67
N GLY A 340 15.17 -7.36 0.77
CA GLY A 340 13.95 -6.59 0.92
C GLY A 340 13.15 -7.00 2.16
N ASN A 341 13.05 -8.30 2.47
CA ASN A 341 12.09 -8.88 3.41
C ASN A 341 10.67 -8.33 3.14
N LEU A 342 10.17 -8.56 1.92
CA LEU A 342 8.89 -8.04 1.42
C LEU A 342 7.66 -8.90 1.78
N PRO A 343 7.75 -10.26 1.84
CA PRO A 343 6.64 -11.09 2.29
C PRO A 343 6.33 -10.90 3.79
N TYR A 344 5.13 -11.34 4.18
CA TYR A 344 4.71 -11.50 5.57
C TYR A 344 5.28 -12.77 6.19
N GLU A 345 5.26 -12.84 7.53
CA GLU A 345 5.51 -14.11 8.22
C GLU A 345 4.56 -15.22 7.71
N GLY A 346 5.13 -16.39 7.40
CA GLY A 346 4.42 -17.54 6.85
C GLY A 346 4.31 -17.60 5.32
N GLN A 347 4.48 -16.48 4.60
CA GLN A 347 4.49 -16.52 3.13
C GLN A 347 5.80 -17.12 2.60
N SER A 348 5.71 -18.01 1.62
CA SER A 348 6.88 -18.54 0.92
C SER A 348 7.19 -17.74 -0.35
N LEU A 349 8.48 -17.44 -0.59
CA LEU A 349 8.95 -16.77 -1.81
C LEU A 349 10.07 -17.60 -2.46
N LYS A 350 9.75 -18.22 -3.60
CA LYS A 350 10.68 -18.99 -4.43
C LYS A 350 10.99 -18.24 -5.74
N PHE A 351 12.11 -18.59 -6.36
CA PHE A 351 12.53 -18.08 -7.66
C PHE A 351 12.85 -19.28 -8.56
N GLU A 352 12.45 -19.20 -9.83
CA GLU A 352 12.78 -20.17 -10.87
C GLU A 352 13.43 -19.43 -12.04
N SER A 353 14.36 -20.07 -12.76
CA SER A 353 15.02 -19.48 -13.93
C SER A 353 15.12 -20.48 -15.06
N HIS A 354 14.63 -20.08 -16.23
CA HIS A 354 14.55 -20.86 -17.46
C HIS A 354 15.31 -20.14 -18.56
N ALA A 355 16.13 -20.87 -19.32
CA ALA A 355 16.87 -20.34 -20.47
C ALA A 355 16.23 -20.85 -21.77
N VAL A 356 15.97 -19.93 -22.71
CA VAL A 356 15.42 -20.18 -24.04
C VAL A 356 16.35 -19.52 -25.05
N LYS A 357 16.81 -20.25 -26.06
CA LYS A 357 17.49 -19.60 -27.20
C LYS A 357 16.45 -18.91 -28.08
N TYR A 358 16.70 -17.66 -28.43
CA TYR A 358 15.87 -16.89 -29.35
C TYR A 358 15.74 -17.58 -30.72
N SER A 359 16.81 -18.22 -31.19
CA SER A 359 16.89 -19.01 -32.43
C SER A 359 16.05 -20.30 -32.42
N GLU A 360 15.71 -20.84 -31.25
CA GLU A 360 14.86 -22.02 -31.09
C GLU A 360 13.41 -21.65 -30.68
N CYS A 361 13.08 -20.35 -30.65
CA CYS A 361 11.77 -19.83 -30.25
C CYS A 361 11.11 -19.01 -31.38
N PRO A 362 10.41 -19.64 -32.34
CA PRO A 362 9.70 -18.93 -33.42
C PRO A 362 8.72 -17.88 -32.89
N LEU A 363 8.04 -18.21 -31.79
CA LEU A 363 7.12 -17.32 -31.08
C LEU A 363 7.81 -16.06 -30.54
N CYS A 364 9.02 -16.17 -30.00
CA CYS A 364 9.81 -15.02 -29.55
C CYS A 364 10.18 -14.11 -30.74
N SER A 365 10.54 -14.69 -31.88
CA SER A 365 10.87 -13.92 -33.10
C SER A 365 9.64 -13.16 -33.63
N PHE A 366 8.47 -13.80 -33.65
CA PHE A 366 7.19 -13.20 -34.02
C PHE A 366 6.77 -12.10 -33.03
N ALA A 367 6.94 -12.33 -31.73
CA ALA A 367 6.59 -11.36 -30.69
C ALA A 367 7.42 -10.08 -30.83
N ILE A 368 8.74 -10.19 -31.05
CA ILE A 368 9.61 -9.05 -31.34
C ILE A 368 9.18 -8.35 -32.64
N ALA A 369 9.13 -9.06 -33.77
CA ALA A 369 8.82 -8.47 -35.08
C ALA A 369 7.45 -7.79 -35.14
N ARG A 370 6.43 -8.32 -34.45
CA ARG A 370 5.07 -7.76 -34.37
C ARG A 370 4.96 -6.55 -33.42
N SER A 371 5.99 -6.29 -32.62
CA SER A 371 6.02 -5.23 -31.61
C SER A 371 7.03 -4.13 -31.90
N THR A 372 7.91 -4.30 -32.89
CA THR A 372 8.89 -3.28 -33.31
C THR A 372 8.22 -2.14 -34.07
N TYR A 373 8.49 -0.90 -33.64
CA TYR A 373 8.06 0.34 -34.30
C TYR A 373 9.22 1.34 -34.39
N SER A 374 9.24 2.14 -35.45
CA SER A 374 10.20 3.24 -35.63
C SER A 374 9.70 4.56 -35.02
N PHE A 375 10.61 5.37 -34.47
CA PHE A 375 10.35 6.75 -34.07
C PHE A 375 11.53 7.67 -34.39
N THR A 376 11.27 8.96 -34.57
CA THR A 376 12.32 9.97 -34.70
C THR A 376 12.47 10.71 -33.39
N SER A 377 13.56 10.45 -32.68
CA SER A 377 14.02 11.28 -31.56
C SER A 377 14.74 12.52 -32.07
N ARG A 378 14.57 13.64 -31.36
CA ARG A 378 15.40 14.83 -31.49
C ARG A 378 16.37 14.85 -30.32
N PHE A 379 17.63 15.23 -30.53
CA PHE A 379 18.59 15.47 -29.46
C PHE A 379 19.21 16.85 -29.64
N PHE A 380 19.48 17.52 -28.52
CA PHE A 380 20.27 18.75 -28.49
C PHE A 380 21.64 18.42 -27.89
N PHE A 381 22.68 18.58 -28.70
CA PHE A 381 24.07 18.54 -28.28
C PHE A 381 24.65 19.96 -28.42
N GLU A 382 25.39 20.24 -29.49
CA GLU A 382 25.70 21.61 -29.93
C GLU A 382 24.64 22.12 -30.93
N ASN A 383 24.16 21.22 -31.78
CA ASN A 383 23.08 21.44 -32.74
C ASN A 383 21.97 20.41 -32.53
N TYR A 384 20.77 20.71 -33.06
CA TYR A 384 19.66 19.75 -33.07
C TYR A 384 19.91 18.63 -34.07
N THR A 385 20.12 17.42 -33.56
CA THR A 385 20.28 16.20 -34.35
C THR A 385 18.96 15.42 -34.34
N LEU A 386 18.54 14.89 -35.48
CA LEU A 386 17.41 13.96 -35.57
C LEU A 386 17.96 12.55 -35.74
N LEU A 387 17.56 11.63 -34.87
CA LEU A 387 17.94 10.21 -34.92
C LEU A 387 16.66 9.37 -35.06
N VAL A 388 16.60 8.58 -36.14
CA VAL A 388 15.55 7.58 -36.33
C VAL A 388 15.99 6.31 -35.58
N ASN A 389 15.20 5.92 -34.59
CA ASN A 389 15.45 4.80 -33.71
C ASN A 389 14.27 3.81 -33.76
N GLU A 390 14.49 2.59 -33.30
CA GLU A 390 13.45 1.56 -33.18
C GLU A 390 13.15 1.27 -31.71
N TYR A 391 11.91 0.93 -31.40
CA TYR A 391 11.45 0.58 -30.06
C TYR A 391 10.45 -0.57 -30.11
N LEU A 392 10.23 -1.23 -28.98
CA LEU A 392 9.24 -2.28 -28.81
C LEU A 392 8.04 -1.73 -28.05
N ASP A 393 6.83 -1.84 -28.61
CA ASP A 393 5.59 -1.54 -27.90
C ASP A 393 5.36 -2.61 -26.83
N SER A 394 5.43 -2.21 -25.55
CA SER A 394 5.36 -3.15 -24.43
C SER A 394 3.99 -3.82 -24.30
N LYS A 395 2.92 -3.13 -24.68
CA LYS A 395 1.54 -3.63 -24.61
C LYS A 395 1.28 -4.65 -25.70
N ARG A 396 1.82 -4.43 -26.90
CA ARG A 396 1.76 -5.38 -28.01
C ARG A 396 2.57 -6.63 -27.71
N LEU A 397 3.76 -6.47 -27.15
CA LEU A 397 4.62 -7.59 -26.74
C LEU A 397 3.95 -8.42 -25.62
N ARG A 398 3.38 -7.76 -24.60
CA ARG A 398 2.58 -8.40 -23.55
C ARG A 398 1.35 -9.13 -24.12
N GLN A 399 0.63 -8.52 -25.07
CA GLN A 399 -0.50 -9.17 -25.72
C GLN A 399 -0.08 -10.49 -26.38
N VAL A 400 0.96 -10.48 -27.21
CA VAL A 400 1.43 -11.70 -27.88
C VAL A 400 1.81 -12.77 -26.87
N LEU A 401 2.59 -12.43 -25.83
CA LEU A 401 3.02 -13.38 -24.79
C LEU A 401 1.85 -13.93 -23.95
N SER A 402 0.77 -13.16 -23.78
CA SER A 402 -0.44 -13.59 -23.07
C SER A 402 -1.29 -14.53 -23.95
N ASP A 403 -1.54 -14.12 -25.21
CA ASP A 403 -2.26 -14.90 -26.22
C ASP A 403 -1.60 -16.27 -26.49
N SER A 404 -0.29 -16.39 -26.25
CA SER A 404 0.53 -17.59 -26.51
C SER A 404 1.15 -18.21 -25.25
N SER A 405 0.56 -17.97 -24.08
CA SER A 405 1.21 -18.26 -22.79
C SER A 405 1.54 -19.74 -22.56
N ASP A 406 0.69 -20.68 -22.97
CA ASP A 406 0.97 -22.13 -22.87
C ASP A 406 2.16 -22.57 -23.73
N GLU A 407 2.30 -21.99 -24.93
CA GLU A 407 3.41 -22.32 -25.82
C GLU A 407 4.73 -21.75 -25.27
N MET A 408 4.70 -20.55 -24.66
CA MET A 408 5.85 -20.02 -23.92
C MET A 408 6.25 -20.92 -22.74
N ARG A 409 5.31 -21.54 -22.01
CA ARG A 409 5.63 -22.53 -20.95
C ARG A 409 6.37 -23.74 -21.52
N ARG A 410 5.85 -24.32 -22.61
CA ARG A 410 6.46 -25.49 -23.29
C ARG A 410 7.87 -25.19 -23.77
N VAL A 411 8.06 -24.09 -24.49
CA VAL A 411 9.37 -23.68 -25.04
C VAL A 411 10.37 -23.36 -23.92
N ALA A 412 9.93 -22.82 -22.79
CA ALA A 412 10.77 -22.61 -21.61
C ALA A 412 11.02 -23.87 -20.76
N GLY A 413 10.48 -25.04 -21.14
CA GLY A 413 10.60 -26.27 -20.36
C GLY A 413 9.96 -26.19 -18.97
N VAL A 414 8.98 -25.29 -18.80
CA VAL A 414 8.23 -25.13 -17.55
C VAL A 414 7.36 -26.36 -17.35
N ARG A 415 7.43 -26.93 -16.14
CA ARG A 415 6.50 -27.98 -15.70
C ARG A 415 5.32 -27.32 -15.01
N ASP A 416 4.11 -27.78 -15.32
CA ASP A 416 2.89 -27.37 -14.64
C ASP A 416 2.82 -28.02 -13.25
N ASN A 417 3.55 -27.41 -12.31
CA ASN A 417 3.36 -27.58 -10.88
C ASN A 417 2.42 -26.46 -10.40
N ASP A 418 1.14 -26.78 -10.18
CA ASP A 418 0.13 -25.86 -9.61
C ASP A 418 0.31 -25.66 -8.09
N GLU A 419 1.57 -25.61 -7.62
CA GLU A 419 1.98 -25.48 -6.20
C GLU A 419 2.08 -24.00 -5.75
N TYR A 420 1.72 -23.05 -6.61
CA TYR A 420 1.91 -21.61 -6.38
C TYR A 420 0.64 -20.81 -6.65
N ASP A 421 0.13 -20.17 -5.61
CA ASP A 421 -1.04 -19.28 -5.65
C ASP A 421 -0.82 -18.09 -6.60
N LYS A 422 0.38 -17.48 -6.55
CA LYS A 422 0.76 -16.36 -7.43
C LYS A 422 2.13 -16.54 -8.07
N VAL A 423 2.12 -16.69 -9.40
CA VAL A 423 3.30 -16.70 -10.27
C VAL A 423 3.42 -15.38 -11.02
N VAL A 424 4.59 -14.75 -10.98
CA VAL A 424 4.94 -13.59 -11.83
C VAL A 424 6.07 -14.00 -12.80
N PRO A 425 5.78 -14.26 -14.08
CA PRO A 425 6.80 -14.46 -15.09
C PRO A 425 7.53 -13.15 -15.42
N VAL A 426 8.85 -13.27 -15.60
CA VAL A 426 9.77 -12.18 -15.95
C VAL A 426 10.47 -12.57 -17.25
N PHE A 427 9.95 -12.10 -18.38
CA PHE A 427 10.53 -12.35 -19.70
C PHE A 427 11.68 -11.38 -19.94
N VAL A 428 12.89 -11.91 -20.13
CA VAL A 428 14.10 -11.12 -20.43
C VAL A 428 14.54 -11.43 -21.85
N PHE A 429 14.31 -10.50 -22.78
CA PHE A 429 14.81 -10.58 -24.15
C PHE A 429 16.23 -10.01 -24.22
N ASP A 430 17.20 -10.89 -24.41
CA ASP A 430 18.62 -10.59 -24.52
C ASP A 430 19.04 -10.82 -25.99
N LEU A 431 18.90 -9.77 -26.80
CA LEU A 431 18.92 -9.86 -28.26
C LEU A 431 20.30 -9.51 -28.84
N ASP A 432 20.79 -10.35 -29.77
CA ASP A 432 22.04 -10.15 -30.53
C ASP A 432 21.95 -9.00 -31.57
N TYR A 433 21.10 -7.99 -31.33
CA TYR A 433 20.89 -6.87 -32.25
C TYR A 433 21.86 -5.73 -31.94
N ASP A 434 22.58 -5.24 -32.96
CA ASP A 434 23.39 -4.01 -32.85
C ASP A 434 22.54 -2.75 -32.70
N ARG A 435 21.32 -2.77 -33.25
CA ARG A 435 20.36 -1.68 -33.06
C ARG A 435 19.85 -1.67 -31.63
N HIS A 436 19.89 -0.49 -31.03
CA HIS A 436 19.34 -0.27 -29.70
C HIS A 436 17.81 -0.37 -29.74
N LEU A 437 17.24 -1.31 -28.96
CA LEU A 437 15.80 -1.45 -28.73
C LEU A 437 15.47 -1.25 -27.25
N MET A 438 14.40 -0.49 -26.99
CA MET A 438 13.84 -0.24 -25.66
C MET A 438 12.33 -0.46 -25.67
N LEU A 439 11.76 -0.80 -24.52
CA LEU A 439 10.33 -0.86 -24.32
C LEU A 439 9.76 0.56 -24.22
N ASP A 440 8.75 0.86 -25.02
CA ASP A 440 8.09 2.18 -25.09
C ASP A 440 9.10 3.34 -25.16
N ARG A 441 10.14 3.18 -26.00
CA ARG A 441 11.27 4.12 -26.26
C ARG A 441 12.22 4.37 -25.09
N HIS A 442 11.74 4.35 -23.84
CA HIS A 442 12.47 4.87 -22.69
C HIS A 442 12.81 3.83 -21.62
N HIS A 443 12.23 2.62 -21.67
CA HIS A 443 12.31 1.64 -20.59
C HIS A 443 13.14 0.40 -20.97
N GLN A 444 14.00 -0.04 -20.06
CA GLN A 444 14.67 -1.34 -20.13
C GLN A 444 13.76 -2.49 -19.65
N ALA A 445 12.80 -2.18 -18.77
CA ALA A 445 11.81 -3.13 -18.24
C ALA A 445 10.47 -2.43 -17.97
N VAL A 446 9.37 -3.15 -18.19
CA VAL A 446 7.99 -2.68 -17.98
C VAL A 446 7.21 -3.73 -17.17
N ALA A 447 6.39 -3.24 -16.23
CA ALA A 447 5.60 -4.05 -15.31
C ALA A 447 4.11 -3.97 -15.59
N PHE A 448 3.50 -5.13 -15.86
CA PHE A 448 2.05 -5.32 -15.96
C PHE A 448 1.52 -6.02 -14.68
N GLY A 449 0.20 -6.22 -14.57
CA GLY A 449 -0.39 -6.90 -13.40
C GLY A 449 -0.11 -8.41 -13.34
N ASP A 450 0.26 -8.98 -14.48
CA ASP A 450 0.39 -10.41 -14.79
C ASP A 450 1.80 -10.83 -15.17
N MET A 451 2.65 -9.92 -15.65
CA MET A 451 4.02 -10.23 -16.09
C MET A 451 4.95 -9.00 -16.04
N VAL A 452 6.26 -9.27 -16.01
CA VAL A 452 7.31 -8.30 -16.29
C VAL A 452 7.95 -8.65 -17.63
N ILE A 453 8.26 -7.62 -18.43
CA ILE A 453 9.02 -7.76 -19.67
C ILE A 453 10.25 -6.85 -19.58
N ALA A 454 11.43 -7.36 -19.92
CA ALA A 454 12.67 -6.62 -19.99
C ALA A 454 13.40 -6.91 -21.32
N VAL A 455 14.15 -5.92 -21.81
CA VAL A 455 14.87 -5.99 -23.10
C VAL A 455 16.27 -5.41 -22.95
N ARG A 456 17.28 -6.13 -23.46
CA ARG A 456 18.60 -5.59 -23.78
C ARG A 456 19.05 -6.01 -25.18
N THR A 457 20.06 -5.31 -25.69
CA THR A 457 20.58 -5.43 -27.06
C THR A 457 22.11 -5.46 -27.03
N ARG A 458 22.77 -5.76 -28.16
CA ARG A 458 24.23 -5.93 -28.21
C ARG A 458 24.97 -4.65 -27.84
N SER A 459 24.49 -3.50 -28.33
CA SER A 459 24.93 -2.16 -27.96
C SER A 459 24.77 -1.91 -26.46
N SER A 460 25.82 -1.45 -25.79
CA SER A 460 25.93 -1.34 -24.32
C SER A 460 25.45 -0.01 -23.72
N GLN A 461 25.27 1.03 -24.54
CA GLN A 461 24.92 2.37 -24.08
C GLN A 461 23.97 3.08 -25.06
N THR A 462 23.16 3.99 -24.52
CA THR A 462 22.26 4.86 -25.29
C THR A 462 22.16 6.25 -24.65
N VAL A 463 21.81 7.28 -25.43
CA VAL A 463 21.48 8.61 -24.90
C VAL A 463 19.99 8.65 -24.62
N SER A 464 19.61 8.87 -23.37
CA SER A 464 18.23 8.97 -22.94
C SER A 464 17.63 10.35 -23.25
N GLU A 465 16.31 10.41 -23.37
CA GLU A 465 15.55 11.66 -23.44
C GLU A 465 15.44 12.38 -22.08
N TYR A 466 15.97 11.77 -21.01
CA TYR A 466 16.13 12.41 -19.71
C TYR A 466 17.45 13.17 -19.59
N SER A 467 17.45 14.24 -18.79
CA SER A 467 18.65 15.00 -18.41
C SER A 467 18.80 15.07 -16.89
N CYS A 468 20.05 15.08 -16.42
CA CYS A 468 20.36 15.39 -15.04
C CYS A 468 21.58 16.32 -14.94
N ASN A 469 21.52 17.28 -14.02
CA ASN A 469 22.57 18.26 -13.73
C ASN A 469 23.13 19.04 -14.94
N GLY A 470 22.34 19.15 -16.02
CA GLY A 470 22.72 19.85 -17.25
C GLY A 470 23.45 18.98 -18.29
N ARG A 471 23.36 17.65 -18.18
CA ARG A 471 23.80 16.69 -19.21
C ARG A 471 22.67 15.70 -19.50
N ASN A 472 22.61 15.15 -20.71
CA ASN A 472 21.69 14.06 -21.04
C ASN A 472 22.12 12.78 -20.30
N VAL A 473 21.17 11.96 -19.86
CA VAL A 473 21.46 10.71 -19.14
C VAL A 473 21.90 9.63 -20.14
N ILE A 474 23.05 9.02 -19.89
CA ILE A 474 23.51 7.84 -20.62
C ILE A 474 22.98 6.59 -19.91
N THR A 475 22.16 5.79 -20.59
CA THR A 475 21.60 4.55 -20.03
C THR A 475 22.46 3.35 -20.45
N MET A 476 22.97 2.61 -19.46
CA MET A 476 23.68 1.34 -19.68
C MET A 476 22.66 0.22 -19.96
N THR A 477 22.49 -0.10 -21.24
CA THR A 477 21.42 -0.96 -21.76
C THR A 477 21.46 -2.39 -21.21
N ARG A 478 22.66 -2.94 -20.97
CA ARG A 478 22.87 -4.31 -20.49
C ARG A 478 22.59 -4.50 -18.99
N ASN A 479 22.61 -3.42 -18.20
CA ASN A 479 22.41 -3.44 -16.75
C ASN A 479 20.90 -3.51 -16.44
N LEU A 480 20.33 -4.72 -16.47
CA LEU A 480 18.89 -4.92 -16.32
C LEU A 480 18.43 -5.13 -14.87
N GLU A 481 19.35 -5.41 -13.94
CA GLU A 481 18.99 -5.83 -12.57
C GLU A 481 18.09 -4.81 -11.88
N ARG A 482 18.45 -3.52 -11.88
CA ARG A 482 17.64 -2.46 -11.26
C ARG A 482 16.28 -2.27 -11.95
N PRO A 483 16.19 -2.12 -13.30
CA PRO A 483 14.91 -2.12 -14.02
C PRO A 483 14.02 -3.34 -13.71
N ILE A 484 14.60 -4.55 -13.62
CA ILE A 484 13.86 -5.77 -13.31
C ILE A 484 13.36 -5.75 -11.86
N ILE A 485 14.21 -5.43 -10.87
CA ILE A 485 13.82 -5.31 -9.45
C ILE A 485 12.64 -4.32 -9.31
N GLY A 486 12.76 -3.12 -9.90
CA GLY A 486 11.69 -2.13 -9.90
C GLY A 486 10.42 -2.61 -10.60
N SER A 487 10.52 -3.43 -11.64
CA SER A 487 9.37 -3.98 -12.35
C SER A 487 8.68 -5.11 -11.58
N VAL A 488 9.44 -6.01 -10.97
CA VAL A 488 8.92 -7.10 -10.12
C VAL A 488 8.20 -6.53 -8.88
N LEU A 489 8.69 -5.45 -8.27
CA LEU A 489 8.00 -4.74 -7.19
C LEU A 489 6.61 -4.22 -7.58
N GLN A 490 6.45 -3.79 -8.84
CA GLN A 490 5.18 -3.30 -9.39
C GLN A 490 4.18 -4.43 -9.67
N SER A 491 4.64 -5.58 -10.20
CA SER A 491 3.77 -6.72 -10.56
C SER A 491 3.45 -7.63 -9.37
N MET A 492 4.44 -7.92 -8.52
CA MET A 492 4.25 -8.83 -7.38
C MET A 492 3.56 -8.12 -6.20
N TRP A 493 4.04 -6.92 -5.82
CA TRP A 493 3.59 -6.19 -4.62
C TRP A 493 2.91 -4.84 -4.88
N GLY A 494 2.61 -4.50 -6.14
CA GLY A 494 1.82 -3.31 -6.50
C GLY A 494 2.46 -1.96 -6.13
N VAL A 495 3.76 -1.95 -5.81
CA VAL A 495 4.50 -0.77 -5.35
C VAL A 495 4.62 0.23 -6.50
N SER A 496 4.07 1.44 -6.35
CA SER A 496 4.24 2.49 -7.37
C SER A 496 5.69 2.96 -7.45
N PRO A 497 6.18 3.35 -8.64
CA PRO A 497 7.44 4.07 -8.77
C PRO A 497 7.46 5.30 -7.86
N THR A 498 8.55 5.52 -7.12
CA THR A 498 8.62 6.57 -6.08
C THR A 498 8.41 8.00 -6.60
N HIS A 499 8.63 8.25 -7.89
CA HIS A 499 8.40 9.52 -8.57
C HIS A 499 7.00 9.64 -9.21
N MET A 500 6.09 8.70 -8.97
CA MET A 500 4.73 8.68 -9.51
C MET A 500 3.69 8.59 -8.38
N SER A 501 2.70 9.47 -8.39
CA SER A 501 1.59 9.45 -7.43
C SER A 501 0.24 9.71 -8.12
N TRP A 502 -0.86 9.17 -7.60
CA TRP A 502 -2.19 9.46 -8.12
C TRP A 502 -2.77 10.74 -7.51
N SER A 503 -3.22 11.67 -8.35
CA SER A 503 -3.98 12.86 -7.93
C SER A 503 -5.46 12.69 -8.25
N SER A 504 -6.30 12.74 -7.21
CA SER A 504 -7.77 12.72 -7.35
C SER A 504 -8.34 14.03 -7.89
N GLU A 505 -7.55 15.10 -7.79
CA GLU A 505 -7.82 16.45 -8.23
C GLU A 505 -7.65 16.58 -9.74
N HIS A 506 -6.54 16.06 -10.29
CA HIS A 506 -6.27 15.98 -11.73
C HIS A 506 -6.92 14.75 -12.39
N ASN A 507 -7.35 13.76 -11.60
CA ASN A 507 -7.79 12.43 -12.06
C ASN A 507 -6.74 11.76 -12.97
N ALA A 508 -5.47 11.88 -12.58
CA ALA A 508 -4.30 11.46 -13.35
C ALA A 508 -3.12 11.11 -12.42
N THR A 509 -2.17 10.35 -12.96
CA THR A 509 -0.86 10.17 -12.33
C THR A 509 -0.02 11.43 -12.51
N VAL A 510 0.45 11.99 -11.40
CA VAL A 510 1.37 13.13 -11.36
C VAL A 510 2.80 12.62 -11.13
N VAL A 511 3.75 13.24 -11.82
CA VAL A 511 5.18 12.90 -11.77
C VAL A 511 5.94 13.96 -10.96
N ASP A 512 6.81 13.52 -10.05
CA ASP A 512 7.76 14.35 -9.30
C ASP A 512 9.13 13.65 -9.30
N TYR A 513 10.03 14.07 -10.20
CA TYR A 513 11.32 13.41 -10.36
C TYR A 513 12.27 13.60 -9.17
N THR A 514 11.95 14.45 -8.18
CA THR A 514 12.68 14.54 -6.89
C THR A 514 12.92 13.14 -6.31
N TRP A 515 11.87 12.32 -6.29
CA TRP A 515 11.84 10.97 -5.71
C TRP A 515 12.27 9.86 -6.67
N SER A 516 12.87 10.21 -7.81
CA SER A 516 13.60 9.25 -8.67
C SER A 516 15.12 9.30 -8.46
N SER A 517 15.59 10.20 -7.59
CA SER A 517 16.94 10.19 -7.04
C SER A 517 16.98 9.52 -5.67
N GLY A 518 18.17 9.14 -5.20
CA GLY A 518 18.36 8.51 -3.88
C GLY A 518 18.13 6.99 -3.86
N HIS A 519 17.80 6.43 -2.70
CA HIS A 519 17.68 4.98 -2.48
C HIS A 519 16.35 4.42 -3.01
N THR A 520 16.28 4.21 -4.32
CA THR A 520 15.11 3.65 -5.00
C THR A 520 15.56 2.88 -6.25
N PRO A 521 14.97 1.71 -6.56
CA PRO A 521 15.20 1.05 -7.85
C PRO A 521 14.45 1.76 -9.00
N PHE A 522 13.61 2.76 -8.71
CA PHE A 522 12.68 3.35 -9.67
C PHE A 522 13.20 4.61 -10.37
N GLY A 523 12.83 4.76 -11.66
CA GLY A 523 13.07 5.97 -12.44
C GLY A 523 14.44 6.04 -13.12
N PRO A 524 14.77 7.17 -13.77
CA PRO A 524 16.00 7.31 -14.55
C PRO A 524 17.21 7.81 -13.73
N PHE A 525 17.01 8.41 -12.56
CA PHE A 525 18.05 9.17 -11.84
C PHE A 525 18.64 8.48 -10.59
N SER A 526 18.40 7.17 -10.42
CA SER A 526 19.06 6.36 -9.41
C SER A 526 19.72 5.12 -10.02
N GLU A 527 20.89 4.77 -9.50
CA GLU A 527 21.65 3.57 -9.83
C GLU A 527 21.44 2.44 -8.80
N THR A 528 20.70 2.70 -7.73
CA THR A 528 20.62 1.80 -6.56
C THR A 528 19.82 0.53 -6.87
N LYS A 529 20.44 -0.64 -6.69
CA LYS A 529 19.78 -1.96 -6.82
C LYS A 529 18.94 -2.31 -5.56
N SER A 530 19.48 -2.04 -4.37
CA SER A 530 18.86 -2.39 -3.08
C SER A 530 17.63 -1.55 -2.74
N LEU A 531 16.85 -2.02 -1.76
CA LEU A 531 15.57 -1.44 -1.36
C LEU A 531 15.66 -0.63 -0.06
N SER A 532 15.08 0.57 -0.06
CA SER A 532 14.86 1.40 1.12
C SER A 532 13.57 1.02 1.86
N PHE A 533 13.36 1.56 3.07
CA PHE A 533 12.16 1.27 3.87
C PHE A 533 10.85 1.52 3.09
N VAL A 534 10.87 2.49 2.17
CA VAL A 534 9.72 2.89 1.33
C VAL A 534 9.17 1.75 0.51
N GLN A 535 10.02 0.96 -0.18
CA GLN A 535 9.52 -0.17 -0.97
C GLN A 535 9.04 -1.32 -0.08
N LYS A 536 9.67 -1.51 1.08
CA LYS A 536 9.36 -2.58 2.05
C LYS A 536 8.01 -2.35 2.74
N ASP A 537 7.81 -1.14 3.27
CA ASP A 537 6.57 -0.73 3.94
C ASP A 537 5.42 -0.60 2.93
N ALA A 538 5.68 -0.13 1.70
CA ALA A 538 4.69 -0.10 0.63
C ALA A 538 4.21 -1.50 0.22
N ALA A 539 5.12 -2.46 0.02
CA ALA A 539 4.78 -3.83 -0.37
C ALA A 539 3.81 -4.48 0.62
N ARG A 540 4.12 -4.41 1.92
CA ARG A 540 3.24 -4.87 3.00
C ARG A 540 1.90 -4.11 3.01
N ARG A 541 1.95 -2.77 3.06
CA ARG A 541 0.76 -1.89 3.09
C ARG A 541 -0.21 -2.15 1.92
N ASN A 542 0.29 -2.48 0.74
CA ASN A 542 -0.54 -2.71 -0.45
C ASN A 542 -1.44 -3.95 -0.33
N VAL A 543 -0.92 -5.04 0.27
CA VAL A 543 -1.71 -6.25 0.56
C VAL A 543 -2.80 -5.93 1.58
N LEU A 544 -2.46 -5.22 2.66
CA LEU A 544 -3.42 -4.78 3.68
C LEU A 544 -4.53 -3.89 3.10
N LEU A 545 -4.19 -2.92 2.24
CA LEU A 545 -5.18 -2.02 1.64
C LEU A 545 -6.13 -2.75 0.69
N THR A 546 -5.62 -3.68 -0.12
CA THR A 546 -6.46 -4.50 -1.02
C THR A 546 -7.41 -5.39 -0.22
N SER A 547 -6.88 -6.11 0.77
CA SER A 547 -7.66 -7.00 1.63
C SER A 547 -8.66 -6.23 2.51
N LEU A 548 -8.33 -5.03 2.98
CA LEU A 548 -9.27 -4.14 3.69
C LEU A 548 -10.40 -3.66 2.77
N ASN A 549 -10.09 -3.26 1.53
CA ASN A 549 -11.10 -2.86 0.55
C ASN A 549 -12.08 -4.02 0.29
N TYR A 550 -11.56 -5.22 0.05
CA TYR A 550 -12.39 -6.43 -0.13
C TYR A 550 -13.25 -6.74 1.10
N THR A 551 -12.66 -6.68 2.31
CA THR A 551 -13.39 -6.86 3.58
C THR A 551 -14.56 -5.89 3.70
N ILE A 552 -14.33 -4.60 3.45
CA ILE A 552 -15.35 -3.57 3.66
C ILE A 552 -16.43 -3.65 2.58
N SER A 553 -16.08 -3.94 1.32
CA SER A 553 -17.07 -4.25 0.28
C SER A 553 -17.94 -5.44 0.69
N SER A 554 -17.35 -6.60 0.99
CA SER A 554 -18.10 -7.81 1.38
C SER A 554 -18.96 -7.60 2.63
N ALA A 555 -18.51 -6.79 3.60
CA ALA A 555 -19.32 -6.41 4.76
C ALA A 555 -20.50 -5.48 4.40
N ILE A 556 -20.35 -4.61 3.39
CA ILE A 556 -21.45 -3.81 2.84
C ILE A 556 -22.43 -4.71 2.09
N ASP A 557 -21.94 -5.61 1.24
CA ASP A 557 -22.78 -6.54 0.45
C ASP A 557 -23.66 -7.41 1.35
N VAL A 558 -23.12 -7.87 2.50
CA VAL A 558 -23.91 -8.58 3.52
C VAL A 558 -24.96 -7.67 4.16
N LEU A 559 -24.62 -6.44 4.54
CA LEU A 559 -25.60 -5.51 5.13
C LEU A 559 -26.72 -5.13 4.14
N GLU A 560 -26.40 -4.92 2.86
CA GLU A 560 -27.39 -4.64 1.82
C GLU A 560 -28.28 -5.86 1.54
N SER A 561 -27.71 -7.07 1.53
CA SER A 561 -28.47 -8.32 1.48
C SER A 561 -29.40 -8.47 2.70
N MET A 562 -28.92 -8.21 3.92
CA MET A 562 -29.77 -8.23 5.11
C MET A 562 -30.90 -7.20 5.04
N ALA A 563 -30.64 -5.99 4.54
CA ALA A 563 -31.65 -4.95 4.37
C ALA A 563 -32.73 -5.35 3.35
N ALA A 564 -32.34 -5.97 2.23
CA ALA A 564 -33.27 -6.49 1.22
C ALA A 564 -34.23 -7.56 1.78
N HIS A 565 -33.76 -8.39 2.73
CA HIS A 565 -34.55 -9.43 3.40
C HIS A 565 -35.29 -8.94 4.66
N GLY A 566 -35.59 -7.65 4.77
CA GLY A 566 -36.37 -7.06 5.88
C GLY A 566 -35.57 -6.72 7.15
N GLY A 567 -34.24 -6.82 7.11
CA GLY A 567 -33.34 -6.44 8.19
C GLY A 567 -33.12 -7.52 9.26
N GLU A 568 -32.14 -7.27 10.13
CA GLU A 568 -31.60 -8.26 11.07
C GLU A 568 -32.65 -8.91 11.98
N ASN A 569 -33.69 -8.18 12.38
CA ASN A 569 -34.70 -8.63 13.34
C ASN A 569 -35.75 -9.57 12.71
N ILE A 570 -35.93 -9.51 11.38
CA ILE A 570 -36.83 -10.41 10.64
C ILE A 570 -36.04 -11.65 10.20
N LEU A 571 -34.84 -11.42 9.65
CA LEU A 571 -33.98 -12.48 9.13
C LEU A 571 -33.40 -13.39 10.22
N LEU A 572 -32.87 -12.82 11.32
CA LEU A 572 -32.09 -13.59 12.30
C LEU A 572 -32.92 -13.99 13.52
N ARG A 573 -33.32 -15.26 13.58
CA ARG A 573 -33.91 -15.89 14.78
C ARG A 573 -33.02 -15.64 16.02
N LYS A 574 -33.64 -15.41 17.19
CA LYS A 574 -32.98 -14.95 18.45
C LYS A 574 -31.58 -15.52 18.74
N LYS A 575 -31.35 -16.84 18.54
CA LYS A 575 -30.03 -17.46 18.74
C LYS A 575 -28.99 -16.99 17.71
N ARG A 576 -29.32 -16.98 16.42
CA ARG A 576 -28.43 -16.47 15.35
C ARG A 576 -28.17 -14.97 15.50
N HIS A 577 -29.18 -14.20 15.92
CA HIS A 577 -29.02 -12.76 16.15
C HIS A 577 -27.97 -12.45 17.24
N ILE A 578 -27.97 -13.16 18.37
CA ILE A 578 -26.96 -12.98 19.42
C ILE A 578 -25.55 -13.27 18.90
N GLU A 579 -25.36 -14.35 18.13
CA GLU A 579 -24.06 -14.68 17.54
C GLU A 579 -23.62 -13.65 16.50
N PHE A 580 -24.53 -13.22 15.62
CA PHE A 580 -24.29 -12.14 14.65
C PHE A 580 -23.82 -10.85 15.33
N ILE A 581 -24.51 -10.38 16.39
CA ILE A 581 -24.09 -9.17 17.13
C ILE A 581 -22.70 -9.36 17.76
N GLN A 582 -22.41 -10.53 18.37
CA GLN A 582 -21.09 -10.81 18.94
C GLN A 582 -19.98 -10.81 17.87
N ARG A 583 -20.23 -11.42 16.71
CA ARG A 583 -19.32 -11.46 15.56
C ARG A 583 -19.12 -10.07 14.97
N TRP A 584 -20.19 -9.31 14.75
CA TRP A 584 -20.16 -7.96 14.18
C TRP A 584 -19.36 -6.99 15.06
N ASN A 585 -19.58 -7.07 16.37
CA ASN A 585 -18.82 -6.30 17.36
C ASN A 585 -17.33 -6.70 17.39
N LEU A 586 -17.00 -7.99 17.27
CA LEU A 586 -15.60 -8.43 17.20
C LEU A 586 -14.92 -8.01 15.89
N LEU A 587 -15.60 -8.13 14.75
CA LEU A 587 -15.13 -7.68 13.44
C LEU A 587 -14.84 -6.18 13.46
N THR A 588 -15.78 -5.37 13.97
CA THR A 588 -15.63 -3.91 14.09
C THR A 588 -14.44 -3.55 14.98
N TYR A 589 -14.31 -4.22 16.12
CA TYR A 589 -13.18 -4.03 17.04
C TYR A 589 -11.84 -4.43 16.41
N LYS A 590 -11.75 -5.59 15.74
CA LYS A 590 -10.55 -6.01 15.02
C LYS A 590 -10.18 -5.01 13.93
N LEU A 591 -11.15 -4.49 13.18
CA LEU A 591 -10.93 -3.50 12.13
C LEU A 591 -10.36 -2.17 12.67
N GLU A 592 -10.90 -1.64 13.78
CA GLU A 592 -10.30 -0.49 14.47
C GLU A 592 -8.85 -0.78 14.91
N LYS A 593 -8.55 -2.03 15.32
CA LYS A 593 -7.20 -2.47 15.71
C LYS A 593 -6.25 -2.67 14.52
N VAL A 594 -6.72 -3.16 13.36
CA VAL A 594 -5.93 -3.22 12.11
C VAL A 594 -5.45 -1.82 11.74
N VAL A 595 -6.37 -0.85 11.68
CA VAL A 595 -6.02 0.54 11.33
C VAL A 595 -5.11 1.18 12.40
N SER A 596 -5.30 0.84 13.68
CA SER A 596 -4.41 1.25 14.76
C SER A 596 -3.00 0.65 14.65
N ALA A 597 -2.85 -0.56 14.13
CA ALA A 597 -1.54 -1.18 13.87
C ALA A 597 -0.87 -0.56 12.62
N MET A 598 -1.62 -0.39 11.53
CA MET A 598 -1.14 0.31 10.33
C MET A 598 -0.67 1.75 10.62
N SER A 599 -1.32 2.48 11.53
CA SER A 599 -0.90 3.84 11.91
C SER A 599 0.35 3.90 12.79
N ARG A 600 0.80 2.75 13.32
CA ARG A 600 2.12 2.55 13.95
C ARG A 600 3.12 1.84 13.03
N LEU A 601 2.77 1.60 11.77
CA LEU A 601 3.58 0.87 10.78
C LEU A 601 3.91 -0.57 11.23
N ASP A 602 3.01 -1.14 12.05
CA ASP A 602 3.04 -2.48 12.62
C ASP A 602 2.22 -3.41 11.71
N TYR A 603 2.83 -3.79 10.59
CA TYR A 603 2.14 -4.45 9.48
C TYR A 603 1.85 -5.93 9.75
N GLU A 604 2.73 -6.66 10.44
CA GLU A 604 2.50 -8.08 10.79
C GLU A 604 1.28 -8.20 11.71
N LYS A 605 1.18 -7.37 12.75
CA LYS A 605 0.00 -7.33 13.62
C LYS A 605 -1.26 -6.88 12.91
N ALA A 606 -1.14 -5.93 11.96
CA ALA A 606 -2.25 -5.54 11.10
C ALA A 606 -2.74 -6.72 10.24
N MET A 607 -1.83 -7.55 9.71
CA MET A 607 -2.17 -8.70 8.88
C MET A 607 -2.78 -9.84 9.69
N TYR A 608 -2.21 -10.18 10.85
CA TYR A 608 -2.82 -11.13 11.79
C TYR A 608 -4.25 -10.71 12.15
N LEU A 609 -4.48 -9.44 12.50
CA LEU A 609 -5.82 -8.94 12.85
C LEU A 609 -6.78 -8.94 11.65
N LEU A 610 -6.27 -8.78 10.42
CA LEU A 610 -7.05 -8.78 9.19
C LEU A 610 -7.45 -10.21 8.76
N ARG A 611 -6.52 -11.17 8.72
CA ARG A 611 -6.84 -12.61 8.54
C ARG A 611 -7.79 -13.08 9.67
N SER A 612 -7.56 -12.63 10.91
CA SER A 612 -8.41 -12.96 12.06
C SER A 612 -9.85 -12.44 11.96
N LEU A 613 -10.11 -11.31 11.30
CA LEU A 613 -11.48 -10.79 11.11
C LEU A 613 -12.18 -11.38 9.86
N HIS A 614 -11.44 -11.97 8.91
CA HIS A 614 -12.05 -12.70 7.79
C HIS A 614 -12.87 -13.90 8.27
N HIS A 615 -12.43 -14.59 9.34
CA HIS A 615 -13.22 -15.64 10.00
C HIS A 615 -14.56 -15.13 10.53
N ASP A 616 -14.59 -13.93 11.13
CA ASP A 616 -15.84 -13.33 11.61
C ASP A 616 -16.75 -12.92 10.45
N LEU A 617 -16.20 -12.33 9.39
CA LEU A 617 -16.96 -11.93 8.20
C LEU A 617 -17.55 -13.16 7.47
N TYR A 618 -16.79 -14.24 7.34
CA TYR A 618 -17.25 -15.50 6.77
C TYR A 618 -18.36 -16.14 7.62
N ALA A 619 -18.21 -16.15 8.96
CA ALA A 619 -19.24 -16.62 9.87
C ALA A 619 -20.53 -15.78 9.78
N ILE A 620 -20.40 -14.45 9.70
CA ILE A 620 -21.52 -13.51 9.48
C ILE A 620 -22.23 -13.79 8.14
N HIS A 621 -21.48 -13.92 7.05
CA HIS A 621 -22.02 -14.24 5.73
C HIS A 621 -22.77 -15.58 5.74
N SER A 622 -22.20 -16.61 6.39
CA SER A 622 -22.83 -17.93 6.56
C SER A 622 -24.12 -17.86 7.37
N LEU A 623 -24.16 -17.12 8.48
CA LEU A 623 -25.36 -16.90 9.29
C LEU A 623 -26.48 -16.21 8.51
N VAL A 624 -26.14 -15.20 7.70
CA VAL A 624 -27.08 -14.45 6.86
C VAL A 624 -27.60 -15.31 5.70
N TYR A 625 -26.71 -16.03 5.01
CA TYR A 625 -27.07 -16.92 3.91
C TYR A 625 -27.96 -18.09 4.35
N GLN A 626 -27.63 -18.75 5.47
CA GLN A 626 -28.50 -19.80 6.03
C GLN A 626 -29.87 -19.25 6.46
N ALA A 627 -29.93 -18.01 6.93
CA ALA A 627 -31.18 -17.38 7.32
C ALA A 627 -32.05 -16.97 6.13
N SER A 628 -31.47 -16.55 5.00
CA SER A 628 -32.26 -16.21 3.81
C SER A 628 -32.82 -17.44 3.09
N GLN A 629 -32.12 -18.58 3.14
CA GLN A 629 -32.66 -19.88 2.69
C GLN A 629 -33.83 -20.40 3.56
N GLU A 630 -33.98 -19.90 4.79
CA GLU A 630 -35.11 -20.22 5.67
C GLU A 630 -36.31 -19.25 5.55
N LEU A 631 -36.27 -18.29 4.61
CA LEU A 631 -37.37 -17.35 4.39
C LEU A 631 -38.40 -17.90 3.38
N GLU A 632 -39.48 -18.47 3.92
CA GLU A 632 -40.66 -18.84 3.13
C GLU A 632 -41.37 -17.59 2.58
N ALA A 633 -41.40 -17.46 1.25
CA ALA A 633 -42.08 -16.37 0.54
C ALA A 633 -43.61 -16.53 0.60
N SER A 634 -44.21 -16.17 1.74
CA SER A 634 -45.66 -16.18 1.92
C SER A 634 -46.34 -15.12 1.05
N LEU A 635 -46.85 -15.56 -0.11
CA LEU A 635 -47.76 -14.78 -0.94
C LEU A 635 -49.08 -14.55 -0.16
N VAL A 636 -49.23 -13.36 0.43
CA VAL A 636 -50.48 -12.92 1.06
C VAL A 636 -51.49 -12.54 -0.04
N CYS A 637 -51.98 -13.57 -0.74
CA CYS A 637 -53.06 -13.45 -1.71
C CYS A 637 -54.30 -12.91 -0.98
N PHE A 638 -54.66 -11.66 -1.30
CA PHE A 638 -55.85 -10.93 -0.84
C PHE A 638 -56.34 -11.27 0.57
N LYS A 639 -55.91 -10.45 1.54
CA LYS A 639 -56.61 -10.36 2.83
C LYS A 639 -58.07 -9.97 2.57
N ASP A 640 -58.98 -10.93 2.73
CA ASP A 640 -60.41 -10.75 2.42
C ASP A 640 -60.97 -9.47 3.06
N PRO A 641 -61.83 -8.72 2.36
CA PRO A 641 -62.49 -7.57 2.94
C PRO A 641 -63.27 -8.03 4.19
N PRO A 642 -63.12 -7.35 5.34
CA PRO A 642 -63.72 -7.80 6.59
C PRO A 642 -65.23 -7.94 6.40
N PHE A 643 -65.76 -9.12 6.76
CA PHE A 643 -67.16 -9.47 6.54
C PHE A 643 -68.08 -8.31 6.98
N PRO A 644 -69.06 -7.88 6.16
CA PRO A 644 -69.70 -6.58 6.32
C PRO A 644 -70.78 -6.60 7.41
N TRP A 645 -70.34 -6.73 8.66
CA TRP A 645 -71.18 -6.77 9.86
C TRP A 645 -72.10 -5.55 10.00
N VAL A 646 -71.69 -4.38 9.48
CA VAL A 646 -72.49 -3.14 9.55
C VAL A 646 -73.80 -3.25 8.75
N PRO A 647 -73.81 -3.47 7.41
CA PRO A 647 -75.07 -3.63 6.68
C PRO A 647 -75.84 -4.91 7.08
N VAL A 648 -75.17 -5.99 7.51
CA VAL A 648 -75.86 -7.19 8.04
C VAL A 648 -76.61 -6.85 9.34
N SER A 649 -75.97 -6.17 10.28
CA SER A 649 -76.59 -5.71 11.53
C SER A 649 -77.73 -4.72 11.28
N MET A 650 -77.51 -3.72 10.41
CA MET A 650 -78.55 -2.76 10.02
C MET A 650 -79.75 -3.45 9.37
N SER A 651 -79.53 -4.45 8.50
CA SER A 651 -80.60 -5.25 7.91
C SER A 651 -81.39 -6.02 8.98
N GLY A 652 -80.70 -6.61 9.95
CA GLY A 652 -81.31 -7.23 11.12
C GLY A 652 -82.17 -6.25 11.93
N VAL A 653 -81.66 -5.04 12.22
CA VAL A 653 -82.39 -3.99 12.93
C VAL A 653 -83.62 -3.52 12.15
N PHE A 654 -83.53 -3.34 10.83
CA PHE A 654 -84.70 -2.99 10.00
C PHE A 654 -85.75 -4.11 9.98
N VAL A 655 -85.34 -5.38 9.87
CA VAL A 655 -86.27 -6.53 9.88
C VAL A 655 -86.95 -6.68 11.25
N PHE A 656 -86.20 -6.64 12.35
CA PHE A 656 -86.78 -6.67 13.71
C PHE A 656 -87.66 -5.44 13.99
N GLY A 657 -87.26 -4.25 13.52
CA GLY A 657 -88.07 -3.04 13.62
C GLY A 657 -89.39 -3.15 12.86
N PHE A 658 -89.37 -3.69 11.64
CA PHE A 658 -90.56 -3.94 10.84
C PHE A 658 -91.49 -4.96 11.52
N PHE A 659 -90.96 -6.10 11.99
CA PHE A 659 -91.74 -7.08 12.75
C PHE A 659 -92.31 -6.51 14.05
N TYR A 660 -91.57 -5.65 14.77
CA TYR A 660 -92.06 -5.00 15.98
C TYR A 660 -93.19 -3.99 15.70
N VAL A 661 -93.06 -3.16 14.66
CA VAL A 661 -94.10 -2.22 14.23
C VAL A 661 -95.33 -2.98 13.72
N TYR A 662 -95.15 -4.06 12.96
CA TYR A 662 -96.23 -4.92 12.49
C TYR A 662 -96.96 -5.59 13.66
N SER A 663 -96.23 -6.19 14.61
CA SER A 663 -96.76 -6.81 15.83
C SER A 663 -97.49 -5.82 16.75
N LYS A 664 -97.09 -4.54 16.77
CA LYS A 664 -97.74 -3.50 17.59
C LYS A 664 -98.63 -2.54 16.81
N LYS A 665 -98.96 -2.83 15.55
CA LYS A 665 -99.84 -2.04 14.67
C LYS A 665 -101.08 -1.53 15.40
N ASP A 666 -101.82 -2.42 16.07
CA ASP A 666 -103.12 -2.10 16.68
C ASP A 666 -103.01 -1.34 18.02
N LYS A 667 -101.79 -1.21 18.57
CA LYS A 667 -101.48 -0.30 19.68
C LYS A 667 -100.88 1.04 19.21
N LEU A 668 -100.12 1.05 18.11
CA LEU A 668 -99.50 2.25 17.54
C LEU A 668 -100.48 3.12 16.74
N PHE A 669 -101.36 2.50 15.95
CA PHE A 669 -102.28 3.19 15.04
C PHE A 669 -103.74 3.19 15.53
N ARG A 670 -103.95 3.21 16.85
CA ARG A 670 -105.29 3.23 17.45
C ARG A 670 -105.96 4.60 17.30
N SER A 671 -106.61 4.81 16.15
CA SER A 671 -107.33 6.04 15.79
C SER A 671 -108.29 6.50 16.90
N LYS A 672 -108.12 7.74 17.39
CA LYS A 672 -109.08 8.42 18.27
C LYS A 672 -110.02 9.32 17.45
N ARG A 673 -111.07 8.75 16.85
CA ARG A 673 -112.27 9.52 16.54
C ARG A 673 -113.51 8.64 16.35
N LYS A 674 -114.61 9.08 16.97
CA LYS A 674 -116.01 8.62 16.84
C LYS A 674 -116.34 7.26 17.48
N GLN A 675 -117.47 7.11 18.20
CA GLN A 675 -118.37 8.14 18.76
C GLN A 675 -119.26 7.57 19.87
N PHE A 676 -119.79 8.48 20.70
CA PHE A 676 -120.71 8.27 21.84
C PHE A 676 -120.09 7.59 23.08
#